data_AF-A0A935LF35-F1
#
_entry.id   AF-A0A935LF35-F1
#
_cell.length_a   1.000
_cell.length_b   1.000
_cell.length_c   1.000
_cell.angle_alpha   90.00
_cell.angle_beta   90.00
_cell.angle_gamma   90.00
#
_symmetry.space_group_name_H-M   'P 1'
#
loop_
_entity.id
_entity.type
_entity.pdbx_description
1 polymer ?
#
loop_
_entity_poly.entity_id
_entity_poly.type
_entity_poly.pdbx_seq_one_letter_code
_entity_poly.pdbx_strand_id
1 'polypeptide(L)'
;MTGTWLFTREDRPENKDIVLDTRIWKIVRAPGPWKGIYPDKQDFRVGWYRGNFHFAPSLMDQEVVLLVDPFMARVNAYVDGVEIFRRPGNINVERYYAVQPIPLRFTITRPVHQFALRVETPLMSGIYQLPFELRRYDPHDAGLVWHQFLGGELRLISATVAFAFGLFFLLVFRKARHGLYRLAALSSLSIVPFFIMPTDLLLRVYPPENLLVLHYLGLSFGYFLYLFSQYFHRFTPRINWVIGILFAGASLAMVSTLIWPNLELFQAMRSLLFLLMLLSGLGATYMWVYATINKKPGAVILLVGMLIYLVCGINDLSLALGMIDSVQIQPLGMLFLMTTMLMVASNIFGNTFRHNQHLVVNLTAMNDHLEELVDERTEALGLLNEELNATNQQLRESLEELQATKDDLVRSEKLAALGSLVAGVAHELNTPIGNGLMANTTLADHLKAFQIDMAEKGLRRSKFETFLDSVKTAVDISIRSLRRSAELVTSFKQLAVDRTSANRRRFKPGEVIDDVLCVLRPTLNRTPYQIETAIHSDQVMDSFPGALGQVLTNLINNAIIHGFDGRTHGLIQILLNPATPGYMELRIRDNGVGIPTASLPRIFDPFFTTKLGQGGSGLGLHICYSAVTQILGGTLTVSSAPGSGTEFTATIPLVAPAAETEGEAKSQAQSR
;
A
#
# COMPACT_ATOMS: atom_id res chain seq x y z
N MET A 1 -66.20 -20.07 -41.04
CA MET A 1 -66.81 -21.35 -40.61
C MET A 1 -66.49 -21.57 -39.15
N THR A 2 -67.45 -21.38 -38.26
CA THR A 2 -67.37 -21.80 -36.85
C THR A 2 -68.24 -23.04 -36.72
N GLY A 3 -67.63 -24.20 -36.48
CA GLY A 3 -68.35 -25.48 -36.44
C GLY A 3 -67.88 -26.33 -35.26
N THR A 4 -68.81 -27.06 -34.68
CA THR A 4 -68.55 -28.11 -33.69
C THR A 4 -68.03 -29.35 -34.42
N TRP A 5 -66.82 -29.78 -34.08
CA TRP A 5 -66.19 -30.97 -34.66
C TRP A 5 -66.42 -32.17 -33.77
N LEU A 6 -66.67 -33.32 -34.37
CA LEU A 6 -66.60 -34.57 -33.63
C LEU A 6 -65.13 -34.93 -33.46
N PHE A 7 -64.75 -35.24 -32.22
CA PHE A 7 -63.40 -35.57 -31.84
C PHE A 7 -63.33 -36.90 -31.11
N THR A 8 -62.33 -37.72 -31.44
CA THR A 8 -61.94 -38.86 -30.62
C THR A 8 -60.43 -38.98 -30.46
N ARG A 9 -59.98 -39.38 -29.28
CA ARG A 9 -58.56 -39.75 -29.04
C ARG A 9 -58.26 -41.23 -29.32
N GLU A 10 -59.29 -42.04 -29.55
CA GLU A 10 -59.11 -43.47 -29.83
C GLU A 10 -58.66 -43.66 -31.27
N ASP A 11 -57.44 -44.17 -31.46
CA ASP A 11 -56.86 -44.38 -32.79
C ASP A 11 -57.32 -45.71 -33.38
N ARG A 12 -58.47 -45.70 -34.06
CA ARG A 12 -59.07 -46.88 -34.70
C ARG A 12 -59.07 -46.71 -36.22
N PRO A 13 -58.65 -47.72 -37.02
CA PRO A 13 -58.65 -47.62 -38.49
C PRO A 13 -60.02 -47.31 -39.09
N GLU A 14 -61.10 -47.75 -38.44
CA GLU A 14 -62.50 -47.54 -38.83
C GLU A 14 -62.93 -46.07 -38.71
N ASN A 15 -62.16 -45.23 -38.01
CA ASN A 15 -62.49 -43.81 -37.81
C ASN A 15 -62.61 -43.02 -39.13
N LYS A 16 -62.01 -43.52 -40.21
CA LYS A 16 -62.10 -42.95 -41.56
C LYS A 16 -63.42 -43.29 -42.28
N ASP A 17 -64.11 -44.35 -41.87
CA ASP A 17 -65.21 -44.93 -42.64
C ASP A 17 -66.46 -44.04 -42.62
N ILE A 18 -67.19 -43.98 -43.75
CA ILE A 18 -68.38 -43.12 -43.89
C ILE A 18 -69.47 -43.51 -42.88
N VAL A 19 -69.64 -44.82 -42.66
CA VAL A 19 -70.68 -45.42 -41.82
C VAL A 19 -70.06 -45.85 -40.49
N LEU A 20 -69.68 -44.88 -39.67
CA LEU A 20 -69.13 -45.08 -38.33
C LEU A 20 -70.14 -44.63 -37.27
N ASP A 21 -70.30 -45.39 -36.18
CA ASP A 21 -71.03 -44.92 -35.01
C ASP A 21 -70.22 -43.87 -34.24
N THR A 22 -70.63 -42.61 -34.35
CA THR A 22 -69.94 -41.48 -33.71
C THR A 22 -70.55 -41.07 -32.38
N ARG A 23 -71.49 -41.84 -31.78
CA ARG A 23 -72.17 -41.45 -30.52
C ARG A 23 -71.22 -41.24 -29.34
N ILE A 24 -70.10 -41.94 -29.33
CA ILE A 24 -69.08 -41.83 -28.28
C ILE A 24 -68.08 -40.69 -28.51
N TRP A 25 -68.09 -40.07 -29.70
CA TRP A 25 -67.20 -38.96 -30.04
C TRP A 25 -67.64 -37.70 -29.31
N LYS A 26 -66.68 -36.87 -28.92
CA LYS A 26 -66.94 -35.63 -28.19
C LYS A 26 -67.05 -34.47 -29.16
N ILE A 27 -67.99 -33.58 -28.90
CA ILE A 27 -68.10 -32.33 -29.64
C ILE A 27 -67.05 -31.37 -29.08
N VAL A 28 -66.16 -30.88 -29.94
CA VAL A 28 -65.14 -29.88 -29.59
C VAL A 28 -65.37 -28.61 -30.39
N ARG A 29 -65.22 -27.47 -29.72
CA ARG A 29 -65.15 -26.16 -30.38
C ARG A 29 -63.69 -25.94 -30.77
N ALA A 30 -63.50 -25.58 -32.02
CA ALA A 30 -62.20 -25.45 -32.62
C ALA A 30 -62.12 -24.04 -33.24
N PRO A 31 -61.09 -23.19 -32.93
CA PRO A 31 -59.94 -23.43 -32.05
C PRO A 31 -60.31 -23.52 -30.55
N GLY A 32 -59.54 -24.28 -29.77
CA GLY A 32 -59.71 -24.42 -28.32
C GLY A 32 -58.83 -25.51 -27.68
N PRO A 33 -58.60 -25.47 -26.35
CA PRO A 33 -57.75 -26.45 -25.67
C PRO A 33 -58.40 -27.84 -25.63
N TRP A 34 -57.64 -28.88 -25.96
CA TRP A 34 -58.10 -30.26 -25.85
C TRP A 34 -58.06 -30.82 -24.43
N LYS A 35 -57.36 -30.11 -23.54
CA LYS A 35 -57.22 -30.47 -22.14
C LYS A 35 -58.60 -30.41 -21.45
N GLY A 36 -59.05 -31.55 -20.95
CA GLY A 36 -60.35 -31.66 -20.27
C GLY A 36 -61.54 -32.05 -21.16
N ILE A 37 -61.33 -32.37 -22.44
CA ILE A 37 -62.38 -32.99 -23.27
C ILE A 37 -62.86 -34.32 -22.66
N TYR A 38 -61.92 -35.09 -22.12
CA TYR A 38 -62.18 -36.36 -21.43
C TYR A 38 -62.03 -36.19 -19.91
N PRO A 39 -62.89 -36.83 -19.09
CA PRO A 39 -62.86 -36.70 -17.63
C PRO A 39 -61.54 -37.11 -16.98
N ASP A 40 -60.80 -38.04 -17.59
CA ASP A 40 -59.56 -38.59 -17.06
C ASP A 40 -58.34 -37.68 -17.27
N LYS A 41 -58.46 -36.64 -18.11
CA LYS A 41 -57.42 -35.63 -18.38
C LYS A 41 -56.06 -36.21 -18.79
N GLN A 42 -56.02 -37.46 -19.28
CA GLN A 42 -54.78 -38.09 -19.72
C GLN A 42 -54.27 -37.43 -21.00
N ASP A 43 -52.95 -37.29 -21.10
CA ASP A 43 -52.29 -36.87 -22.34
C ASP A 43 -52.41 -37.98 -23.40
N PHE A 44 -52.66 -37.58 -24.65
CA PHE A 44 -52.76 -38.49 -25.79
C PHE A 44 -51.96 -37.91 -26.95
N ARG A 45 -51.53 -38.77 -27.88
CA ARG A 45 -50.72 -38.35 -29.05
C ARG A 45 -51.50 -38.31 -30.34
N VAL A 46 -52.58 -39.08 -30.43
CA VAL A 46 -53.39 -39.20 -31.64
C VAL A 46 -54.78 -38.64 -31.36
N GLY A 47 -55.29 -37.89 -32.33
CA GLY A 47 -56.62 -37.31 -32.30
C GLY A 47 -57.24 -37.38 -33.69
N TRP A 48 -58.50 -37.78 -33.74
CA TRP A 48 -59.31 -37.82 -34.94
C TRP A 48 -60.35 -36.71 -34.89
N TYR A 49 -60.44 -35.94 -35.97
CA TYR A 49 -61.47 -34.93 -36.19
C TYR A 49 -62.39 -35.40 -37.29
N ARG A 50 -63.69 -35.19 -37.12
CA ARG A 50 -64.70 -35.55 -38.11
C ARG A 50 -65.76 -34.47 -38.22
N GLY A 51 -66.14 -34.15 -39.45
CA GLY A 51 -67.14 -33.15 -39.76
C GLY A 51 -67.79 -33.38 -41.12
N ASN A 52 -69.02 -32.90 -41.28
CA ASN A 52 -69.73 -32.92 -42.55
C ASN A 52 -69.72 -31.52 -43.14
N PHE A 53 -69.23 -31.39 -44.37
CA PHE A 53 -69.27 -30.16 -45.14
C PHE A 53 -70.47 -30.17 -46.06
N HIS A 54 -71.33 -29.17 -45.89
CA HIS A 54 -72.48 -28.94 -46.76
C HIS A 54 -72.11 -27.87 -47.79
N PHE A 55 -72.22 -28.21 -49.07
CA PHE A 55 -71.90 -27.32 -50.17
C PHE A 55 -73.17 -26.84 -50.87
N ALA A 56 -73.16 -25.57 -51.29
CA ALA A 56 -74.23 -25.03 -52.10
C ALA A 56 -74.27 -25.74 -53.47
N PRO A 57 -75.45 -25.98 -54.08
CA PRO A 57 -75.54 -26.63 -55.39
C PRO A 57 -74.75 -25.91 -56.50
N SER A 58 -74.53 -24.60 -56.38
CA SER A 58 -73.72 -23.81 -57.32
C SER A 58 -72.22 -24.15 -57.33
N LEU A 59 -71.75 -24.92 -56.35
CA LEU A 59 -70.35 -25.33 -56.20
C LEU A 59 -70.10 -26.78 -56.66
N MET A 60 -71.12 -27.47 -57.17
CA MET A 60 -70.97 -28.82 -57.71
C MET A 60 -69.94 -28.82 -58.85
N ASP A 61 -69.15 -29.89 -58.91
CA ASP A 61 -68.04 -30.09 -59.86
C ASP A 61 -66.91 -29.06 -59.79
N GLN A 62 -66.92 -28.16 -58.80
CA GLN A 62 -65.82 -27.22 -58.54
C GLN A 62 -64.78 -27.83 -57.59
N GLU A 63 -63.52 -27.44 -57.77
CA GLU A 63 -62.42 -27.75 -56.86
C GLU A 63 -62.45 -26.82 -55.64
N VAL A 64 -62.31 -27.38 -54.45
CA VAL A 64 -62.16 -26.63 -53.19
C VAL A 64 -60.85 -27.00 -52.50
N VAL A 65 -60.34 -26.06 -51.70
CA VAL A 65 -59.09 -26.23 -50.95
C VAL A 65 -59.35 -26.16 -49.45
N LEU A 66 -59.04 -27.24 -48.74
CA LEU A 66 -58.96 -27.28 -47.29
C LEU A 66 -57.51 -27.04 -46.85
N LEU A 67 -57.26 -25.99 -46.08
CA LEU A 67 -55.94 -25.76 -45.51
C LEU A 67 -55.81 -26.60 -44.24
N VAL A 68 -54.75 -27.39 -44.12
CA VAL A 68 -54.44 -28.18 -42.93
C VAL A 68 -53.16 -27.60 -42.32
N ASP A 69 -53.22 -27.06 -41.11
CA ASP A 69 -52.07 -26.50 -40.39
C ASP A 69 -51.61 -27.45 -39.26
N PRO A 70 -50.84 -28.50 -39.59
CA PRO A 70 -50.55 -29.54 -38.63
C PRO A 70 -49.48 -29.18 -37.59
N PHE A 71 -48.81 -28.01 -37.68
CA PHE A 71 -47.62 -27.65 -36.89
C PHE A 71 -46.74 -28.84 -36.43
N MET A 72 -45.85 -29.30 -37.32
CA MET A 72 -44.98 -30.48 -37.14
C MET A 72 -45.68 -31.82 -36.83
N ALA A 73 -47.02 -31.90 -36.86
CA ALA A 73 -47.75 -33.16 -36.67
C ALA A 73 -47.69 -34.07 -37.91
N ARG A 74 -47.78 -35.38 -37.66
CA ARG A 74 -48.12 -36.39 -38.67
C ARG A 74 -49.62 -36.34 -38.92
N VAL A 75 -50.04 -36.30 -40.18
CA VAL A 75 -51.45 -36.09 -40.54
C VAL A 75 -51.88 -36.96 -41.70
N ASN A 76 -53.09 -37.53 -41.57
CA ASN A 76 -53.81 -38.18 -42.65
C ASN A 76 -55.17 -37.51 -42.80
N ALA A 77 -55.54 -37.13 -44.01
CA ALA A 77 -56.83 -36.54 -44.33
C ALA A 77 -57.63 -37.46 -45.25
N TYR A 78 -58.91 -37.60 -44.93
CA TYR A 78 -59.86 -38.45 -45.63
C TYR A 78 -61.08 -37.62 -46.04
N VAL A 79 -61.47 -37.76 -47.29
CA VAL A 79 -62.76 -37.28 -47.80
C VAL A 79 -63.55 -38.50 -48.20
N ASP A 80 -64.72 -38.65 -47.60
CA ASP A 80 -65.65 -39.74 -47.92
C ASP A 80 -65.02 -41.13 -47.75
N GLY A 81 -64.19 -41.29 -46.72
CA GLY A 81 -63.45 -42.53 -46.44
C GLY A 81 -62.23 -42.79 -47.34
N VAL A 82 -62.02 -41.96 -48.37
CA VAL A 82 -60.84 -42.04 -49.26
C VAL A 82 -59.73 -41.16 -48.71
N GLU A 83 -58.53 -41.71 -48.58
CA GLU A 83 -57.34 -40.95 -48.18
C GLU A 83 -56.94 -40.00 -49.32
N ILE A 84 -57.08 -38.70 -49.10
CA ILE A 84 -56.69 -37.67 -50.08
C ILE A 84 -55.30 -37.09 -49.79
N PHE A 85 -54.81 -37.27 -48.55
CA PHE A 85 -53.50 -36.79 -48.15
C PHE A 85 -52.93 -37.60 -46.99
N ARG A 86 -51.64 -37.88 -47.07
CA ARG A 86 -50.85 -38.48 -46.00
C ARG A 86 -49.52 -37.75 -45.90
N ARG A 87 -49.19 -37.30 -44.69
CA ARG A 87 -47.84 -36.85 -44.34
C ARG A 87 -47.09 -38.01 -43.67
N PRO A 88 -46.23 -38.75 -44.38
CA PRO A 88 -45.51 -39.89 -43.82
C PRO A 88 -44.46 -39.45 -42.79
N GLY A 89 -44.08 -40.40 -41.92
CA GLY A 89 -43.04 -40.19 -40.89
C GLY A 89 -41.60 -40.28 -41.39
N ASN A 90 -41.35 -40.78 -42.61
CA ASN A 90 -39.99 -41.01 -43.15
C ASN A 90 -39.71 -40.23 -44.45
N ILE A 91 -38.52 -39.63 -44.47
CA ILE A 91 -37.64 -39.08 -45.53
C ILE A 91 -38.11 -39.23 -47.01
N ASN A 92 -39.28 -38.73 -47.41
CA ASN A 92 -39.60 -38.65 -48.85
C ASN A 92 -40.12 -37.27 -49.30
N VAL A 93 -39.60 -36.79 -50.44
CA VAL A 93 -38.95 -35.46 -50.56
C VAL A 93 -39.76 -34.39 -51.32
N GLU A 94 -41.06 -34.54 -51.58
CA GLU A 94 -41.66 -33.70 -52.64
C GLU A 94 -42.31 -32.37 -52.25
N ARG A 95 -42.54 -32.06 -50.96
CA ARG A 95 -42.81 -30.70 -50.42
C ARG A 95 -43.23 -30.82 -48.96
N TYR A 96 -42.35 -30.49 -48.02
CA TYR A 96 -42.72 -30.35 -46.61
C TYR A 96 -43.06 -28.88 -46.32
N TYR A 97 -44.09 -28.70 -45.50
CA TYR A 97 -44.59 -27.44 -44.96
C TYR A 97 -44.79 -27.64 -43.46
N ALA A 98 -43.72 -27.51 -42.68
CA ALA A 98 -43.68 -27.90 -41.28
C ALA A 98 -44.53 -27.02 -40.38
N VAL A 99 -44.61 -25.75 -40.76
CA VAL A 99 -45.32 -24.66 -40.08
C VAL A 99 -46.25 -23.94 -41.06
N GLN A 100 -46.27 -24.34 -42.33
CA GLN A 100 -47.13 -23.73 -43.34
C GLN A 100 -48.41 -24.59 -43.51
N PRO A 101 -49.58 -23.95 -43.71
CA PRO A 101 -50.80 -24.68 -44.02
C PRO A 101 -50.67 -25.44 -45.34
N ILE A 102 -51.10 -26.69 -45.31
CA ILE A 102 -51.09 -27.64 -46.43
C ILE A 102 -52.42 -27.52 -47.17
N PRO A 103 -52.43 -27.08 -48.44
CA PRO A 103 -53.66 -27.02 -49.23
C PRO A 103 -54.06 -28.40 -49.75
N LEU A 104 -55.14 -28.95 -49.22
CA LEU A 104 -55.75 -30.20 -49.67
C LEU A 104 -56.86 -29.90 -50.66
N ARG A 105 -56.71 -30.41 -51.89
CA ARG A 105 -57.66 -30.20 -52.98
C ARG A 105 -58.60 -31.38 -53.10
N PHE A 106 -59.89 -31.11 -53.30
CA PHE A 106 -60.86 -32.12 -53.71
C PHE A 106 -62.00 -31.48 -54.51
N THR A 107 -62.63 -32.28 -55.37
CA THR A 107 -63.78 -31.86 -56.18
C THR A 107 -65.09 -32.14 -55.44
N ILE A 108 -66.02 -31.19 -55.48
CA ILE A 108 -67.35 -31.37 -54.90
C ILE A 108 -68.19 -32.24 -55.83
N THR A 109 -68.33 -33.53 -55.51
CA THR A 109 -69.12 -34.48 -56.28
C THR A 109 -70.51 -34.73 -55.69
N ARG A 110 -70.76 -34.27 -54.45
CA ARG A 110 -72.04 -34.41 -53.75
C ARG A 110 -72.34 -33.21 -52.85
N PRO A 111 -73.63 -32.94 -52.54
CA PRO A 111 -74.00 -31.82 -51.66
C PRO A 111 -73.42 -31.89 -50.24
N VAL A 112 -73.07 -33.09 -49.78
CA VAL A 112 -72.50 -33.33 -48.45
C VAL A 112 -71.30 -34.24 -48.57
N HIS A 113 -70.12 -33.73 -48.18
CA HIS A 113 -68.89 -34.52 -48.05
C HIS A 113 -68.57 -34.73 -46.57
N GLN A 114 -68.14 -35.93 -46.22
CA GLN A 114 -67.66 -36.24 -44.89
C GLN A 114 -66.15 -36.13 -44.87
N PHE A 115 -65.64 -35.38 -43.92
CA PHE A 115 -64.22 -35.21 -43.71
C PHE A 115 -63.78 -35.87 -42.42
N ALA A 116 -62.67 -36.60 -42.47
CA ALA A 116 -61.98 -37.10 -41.29
C ALA A 116 -60.49 -36.74 -41.36
N LEU A 117 -59.93 -36.30 -40.23
CA LEU A 117 -58.52 -35.96 -40.09
C LEU A 117 -57.92 -36.70 -38.91
N ARG A 118 -56.93 -37.55 -39.16
CA ARG A 118 -56.08 -38.12 -38.12
C ARG A 118 -54.87 -37.23 -37.95
N VAL A 119 -54.65 -36.74 -36.74
CA VAL A 119 -53.48 -35.94 -36.36
C VAL A 119 -52.72 -36.70 -35.27
N GLU A 120 -51.40 -36.81 -35.42
CA GLU A 120 -50.51 -37.44 -34.46
C GLU A 120 -49.39 -36.47 -34.09
N THR A 121 -49.40 -36.00 -32.85
CA THR A 121 -48.45 -35.03 -32.32
C THR A 121 -48.32 -35.14 -30.80
N PRO A 122 -47.12 -34.95 -30.23
CA PRO A 122 -46.99 -34.81 -28.79
C PRO A 122 -47.59 -33.49 -28.26
N LEU A 123 -48.15 -32.62 -29.11
CA LEU A 123 -48.68 -31.31 -28.71
C LEU A 123 -50.20 -31.30 -28.44
N MET A 124 -50.87 -32.45 -28.58
CA MET A 124 -52.33 -32.59 -28.52
C MET A 124 -53.00 -32.02 -27.26
N SER A 125 -52.34 -32.03 -26.10
CA SER A 125 -52.92 -31.53 -24.85
C SER A 125 -52.55 -30.07 -24.52
N GLY A 126 -51.95 -29.35 -25.46
CA GLY A 126 -51.56 -27.94 -25.29
C GLY A 126 -52.54 -26.91 -25.87
N ILE A 127 -52.11 -25.64 -25.86
CA ILE A 127 -52.83 -24.50 -26.43
C ILE A 127 -52.24 -24.27 -27.84
N TYR A 128 -52.94 -24.65 -28.90
CA TYR A 128 -52.48 -24.48 -30.28
C TYR A 128 -53.60 -24.05 -31.21
N GLN A 129 -53.20 -23.48 -32.35
CA GLN A 129 -54.07 -23.28 -33.51
C GLN A 129 -54.70 -24.60 -33.96
N LEU A 130 -55.81 -24.47 -34.68
CA LEU A 130 -56.47 -25.58 -35.35
C LEU A 130 -55.48 -26.38 -36.19
N PRO A 131 -55.56 -27.72 -36.22
CA PRO A 131 -54.81 -28.50 -37.20
C PRO A 131 -55.27 -28.26 -38.64
N PHE A 132 -56.32 -27.45 -38.88
CA PHE A 132 -56.87 -27.14 -40.20
C PHE A 132 -57.83 -25.93 -40.20
N GLU A 133 -57.92 -25.24 -41.34
CA GLU A 133 -58.81 -24.13 -41.64
C GLU A 133 -59.42 -24.34 -43.04
N LEU A 134 -60.74 -24.28 -43.20
CA LEU A 134 -61.36 -24.34 -44.54
C LEU A 134 -61.48 -22.93 -45.13
N ARG A 135 -60.84 -22.71 -46.27
CA ARG A 135 -60.92 -21.45 -47.04
C ARG A 135 -61.49 -21.70 -48.43
N ARG A 136 -62.09 -20.67 -49.03
CA ARG A 136 -62.41 -20.71 -50.46
C ARG A 136 -61.10 -20.75 -51.24
N TYR A 137 -61.01 -21.58 -52.27
CA TYR A 137 -59.84 -21.55 -53.15
C TYR A 137 -59.82 -20.20 -53.88
N ASP A 138 -58.77 -19.41 -53.61
CA ASP A 138 -58.47 -18.19 -54.34
C ASP A 138 -56.98 -18.23 -54.71
N PRO A 139 -56.64 -18.32 -56.01
CA PRO A 139 -55.26 -18.31 -56.48
C PRO A 139 -54.52 -16.99 -56.19
N HIS A 140 -55.24 -15.93 -55.78
CA HIS A 140 -54.69 -14.61 -55.42
C HIS A 140 -54.92 -14.25 -53.94
N ASP A 141 -55.10 -15.24 -53.05
CA ASP A 141 -55.25 -15.00 -51.60
C ASP A 141 -53.97 -14.42 -50.99
N ALA A 142 -53.88 -13.08 -50.96
CA ALA A 142 -52.78 -12.36 -50.34
C ALA A 142 -52.65 -12.67 -48.84
N GLY A 143 -53.74 -13.03 -48.15
CA GLY A 143 -53.72 -13.43 -46.76
C GLY A 143 -53.00 -14.76 -46.55
N LEU A 144 -53.17 -15.73 -47.44
CA LEU A 144 -52.42 -16.99 -47.42
C LEU A 144 -50.92 -16.77 -47.68
N VAL A 145 -50.57 -15.87 -48.61
CA VAL A 145 -49.17 -15.49 -48.89
C VAL A 145 -48.52 -14.88 -47.64
N TRP A 146 -49.19 -13.93 -46.99
CA TRP A 146 -48.69 -13.33 -45.74
C TRP A 146 -48.60 -14.35 -44.61
N HIS A 147 -49.55 -15.26 -44.50
CA HIS A 147 -49.54 -16.33 -43.50
C HIS A 147 -48.34 -17.27 -43.71
N GLN A 148 -48.05 -17.67 -44.95
CA GLN A 148 -46.88 -18.49 -45.29
C GLN A 148 -45.55 -17.76 -45.04
N PHE A 149 -45.49 -16.47 -45.38
CA PHE A 149 -44.31 -15.65 -45.12
C PHE A 149 -44.05 -15.49 -43.62
N LEU A 150 -45.06 -15.08 -42.84
CA LEU A 150 -44.91 -14.81 -41.41
C LEU A 150 -44.64 -16.08 -40.58
N GLY A 151 -45.31 -17.19 -40.93
CA GLY A 151 -45.14 -18.48 -40.24
C GLY A 151 -43.88 -19.25 -40.61
N GLY A 152 -43.43 -19.16 -41.88
CA GLY A 152 -42.31 -19.92 -42.43
C GLY A 152 -41.05 -19.09 -42.66
N GLU A 153 -41.06 -18.24 -43.70
CA GLU A 153 -39.87 -17.51 -44.15
C GLU A 153 -39.34 -16.54 -43.08
N LEU A 154 -40.22 -15.76 -42.46
CA LEU A 154 -39.84 -14.82 -41.41
C LEU A 154 -39.26 -15.52 -40.17
N ARG A 155 -39.76 -16.72 -39.86
CA ARG A 155 -39.21 -17.57 -38.80
C ARG A 155 -37.77 -17.98 -39.13
N LEU A 156 -37.49 -18.41 -40.36
CA LEU A 156 -36.13 -18.75 -40.79
C LEU A 156 -35.22 -17.51 -40.77
N ILE A 157 -35.68 -16.38 -41.33
CA ILE A 157 -34.95 -15.10 -41.30
C ILE A 157 -34.59 -14.72 -39.86
N SER A 158 -35.55 -14.83 -38.93
CA SER A 158 -35.32 -14.52 -37.52
C SER A 158 -34.27 -15.44 -36.89
N ALA A 159 -34.28 -16.73 -37.22
CA ALA A 159 -33.27 -17.69 -36.77
C ALA A 159 -31.87 -17.33 -37.30
N THR A 160 -31.76 -17.02 -38.60
CA THR A 160 -30.50 -16.65 -39.25
C THR A 160 -29.94 -15.35 -38.67
N VAL A 161 -30.79 -14.35 -38.46
CA VAL A 161 -30.41 -13.07 -37.85
C VAL A 161 -29.94 -13.29 -36.41
N ALA A 162 -30.68 -14.05 -35.60
CA ALA A 162 -30.27 -14.37 -34.23
C ALA A 162 -28.94 -15.14 -34.18
N PHE A 163 -28.72 -16.08 -35.10
CA PHE A 163 -27.46 -16.82 -35.21
C PHE A 163 -26.30 -15.90 -35.58
N ALA A 164 -26.46 -15.07 -36.63
CA ALA A 164 -25.44 -14.13 -37.07
C ALA A 164 -25.08 -13.11 -35.99
N PHE A 165 -26.09 -12.56 -35.28
CA PHE A 165 -25.88 -11.64 -34.16
C PHE A 165 -25.18 -12.32 -32.99
N GLY A 166 -25.59 -13.55 -32.69
CA GLY A 166 -24.96 -14.39 -31.68
C GLY A 166 -23.47 -14.59 -31.93
N LEU A 167 -23.12 -14.98 -33.16
CA LEU A 167 -21.74 -15.18 -33.59
C LEU A 167 -20.94 -13.86 -33.58
N PHE A 168 -21.52 -12.78 -34.10
CA PHE A 168 -20.92 -11.45 -34.08
C PHE A 168 -20.53 -11.03 -32.65
N PHE A 169 -21.46 -11.11 -31.70
CA PHE A 169 -21.17 -10.74 -30.32
C PHE A 169 -20.21 -11.69 -29.61
N LEU A 170 -20.18 -12.96 -30.01
CA LEU A 170 -19.18 -13.90 -29.51
C LEU A 170 -17.76 -13.53 -29.98
N LEU A 171 -17.60 -13.10 -31.24
CA LEU A 171 -16.34 -12.61 -31.79
C LEU A 171 -15.92 -11.29 -31.11
N VAL A 172 -16.86 -10.35 -30.92
CA VAL A 172 -16.60 -9.11 -30.18
C VAL A 172 -16.19 -9.43 -28.73
N PHE A 173 -16.86 -10.37 -28.07
CA PHE A 173 -16.50 -10.81 -26.73
C PHE A 173 -15.09 -11.40 -26.66
N ARG A 174 -14.66 -12.18 -27.66
CA ARG A 174 -13.29 -12.73 -27.73
C ARG A 174 -12.23 -11.63 -27.65
N LYS A 175 -12.48 -10.48 -28.29
CA LYS A 175 -11.55 -9.33 -28.31
C LYS A 175 -11.73 -8.41 -27.11
N ALA A 176 -12.96 -8.05 -26.77
CA ALA A 176 -13.28 -7.06 -25.74
C ALA A 176 -13.31 -7.62 -24.31
N ARG A 177 -13.50 -8.94 -24.15
CA ARG A 177 -13.67 -9.65 -22.85
C ARG A 177 -14.75 -9.07 -21.92
N HIS A 178 -15.64 -8.24 -22.45
CA HIS A 178 -16.67 -7.58 -21.68
C HIS A 178 -17.96 -8.43 -21.59
N GLY A 179 -18.46 -8.65 -20.38
CA GLY A 179 -19.57 -9.58 -20.09
C GLY A 179 -20.87 -9.31 -20.85
N LEU A 180 -21.17 -8.05 -21.18
CA LEU A 180 -22.35 -7.66 -21.97
C LEU A 180 -22.44 -8.41 -23.30
N TYR A 181 -21.34 -8.49 -24.06
CA TYR A 181 -21.32 -9.14 -25.38
C TYR A 181 -21.49 -10.65 -25.26
N ARG A 182 -20.97 -11.26 -24.19
CA ARG A 182 -21.22 -12.68 -23.90
C ARG A 182 -22.69 -12.93 -23.65
N LEU A 183 -23.36 -12.09 -22.86
CA LEU A 183 -24.79 -12.25 -22.58
C LEU A 183 -25.66 -11.99 -23.82
N ALA A 184 -25.33 -10.97 -24.62
CA ALA A 184 -25.99 -10.72 -25.90
C ALA A 184 -25.84 -11.93 -26.85
N ALA A 185 -24.63 -12.49 -26.95
CA ALA A 185 -24.35 -13.67 -27.76
C ALA A 185 -25.14 -14.90 -27.29
N LEU A 186 -25.09 -15.22 -25.99
CA LEU A 186 -25.79 -16.37 -25.42
C LEU A 186 -27.30 -16.25 -25.59
N SER A 187 -27.86 -15.05 -25.36
CA SER A 187 -29.28 -14.83 -25.60
C SER A 187 -29.66 -15.07 -27.07
N SER A 188 -28.92 -14.49 -28.02
CA SER A 188 -29.21 -14.64 -29.45
C SER A 188 -29.03 -16.08 -29.93
N LEU A 189 -27.99 -16.80 -29.49
CA LEU A 189 -27.76 -18.19 -29.88
C LEU A 189 -28.77 -19.17 -29.27
N SER A 190 -29.16 -18.94 -28.01
CA SER A 190 -30.07 -19.84 -27.31
C SER A 190 -31.47 -19.85 -27.91
N ILE A 191 -31.93 -18.80 -28.58
CA ILE A 191 -33.26 -18.79 -29.21
C ILE A 191 -33.28 -19.48 -30.59
N VAL A 192 -32.12 -19.67 -31.24
CA VAL A 192 -32.04 -20.21 -32.61
C VAL A 192 -32.80 -21.54 -32.75
N PRO A 193 -32.67 -22.53 -31.83
CA PRO A 193 -33.43 -23.78 -31.90
C PRO A 193 -34.95 -23.57 -31.97
N PHE A 194 -35.48 -22.56 -31.26
CA PHE A 194 -36.91 -22.27 -31.25
C PHE A 194 -37.44 -21.90 -32.65
N PHE A 195 -36.66 -21.18 -33.45
CA PHE A 195 -37.11 -20.79 -34.78
C PHE A 195 -36.68 -21.79 -35.87
N ILE A 196 -35.49 -22.38 -35.77
CA ILE A 196 -34.94 -23.21 -36.86
C ILE A 196 -35.44 -24.66 -36.82
N MET A 197 -35.70 -25.24 -35.64
CA MET A 197 -36.03 -26.67 -35.53
C MET A 197 -37.37 -27.03 -36.20
N PRO A 198 -38.39 -26.16 -36.18
CA PRO A 198 -39.62 -26.40 -36.92
C PRO A 198 -39.51 -26.21 -38.44
N THR A 199 -38.32 -26.01 -39.02
CA THR A 199 -38.19 -25.76 -40.47
C THR A 199 -38.17 -27.06 -41.28
N ASP A 200 -38.61 -26.96 -42.54
CA ASP A 200 -38.66 -28.08 -43.48
C ASP A 200 -37.29 -28.69 -43.81
N LEU A 201 -36.23 -27.89 -43.67
CA LEU A 201 -34.85 -28.32 -43.92
C LEU A 201 -34.43 -29.46 -42.98
N LEU A 202 -34.74 -29.34 -41.68
CA LEU A 202 -34.27 -30.26 -40.65
C LEU A 202 -35.14 -31.52 -40.53
N LEU A 203 -36.41 -31.44 -40.91
CA LEU A 203 -37.33 -32.59 -40.96
C LEU A 203 -36.92 -33.66 -41.97
N ARG A 204 -36.07 -33.32 -42.95
CA ARG A 204 -35.48 -34.30 -43.87
C ARG A 204 -34.52 -35.26 -43.17
N VAL A 205 -33.95 -34.83 -42.06
CA VAL A 205 -32.85 -35.54 -41.37
C VAL A 205 -33.31 -36.11 -40.04
N TYR A 206 -34.22 -35.41 -39.35
CA TYR A 206 -34.68 -35.79 -38.01
C TYR A 206 -36.21 -35.93 -37.94
N PRO A 207 -36.72 -36.88 -37.13
CA PRO A 207 -38.15 -37.00 -36.92
C PRO A 207 -38.72 -35.75 -36.22
N PRO A 208 -39.98 -35.36 -36.49
CA PRO A 208 -40.59 -34.16 -35.91
C PRO A 208 -40.54 -34.12 -34.38
N GLU A 209 -40.63 -35.28 -33.74
CA GLU A 209 -40.61 -35.44 -32.28
C GLU A 209 -39.29 -34.93 -31.67
N ASN A 210 -38.16 -35.29 -32.29
CA ASN A 210 -36.85 -34.87 -31.82
C ASN A 210 -36.65 -33.36 -32.02
N LEU A 211 -37.12 -32.84 -33.16
CA LEU A 211 -37.06 -31.41 -33.45
C LEU A 211 -37.96 -30.59 -32.52
N LEU A 212 -39.09 -31.15 -32.06
CA LEU A 212 -39.94 -30.50 -31.05
C LEU A 212 -39.25 -30.39 -29.68
N VAL A 213 -38.48 -31.39 -29.27
CA VAL A 213 -37.65 -31.30 -28.06
C VAL A 213 -36.65 -30.15 -28.21
N LEU A 214 -35.88 -30.14 -29.30
CA LEU A 214 -34.86 -29.11 -29.56
C LEU A 214 -35.47 -27.71 -29.71
N HIS A 215 -36.65 -27.60 -30.31
CA HIS A 215 -37.41 -26.35 -30.41
C HIS A 215 -37.65 -25.73 -29.02
N TYR A 216 -38.15 -26.51 -28.06
CA TYR A 216 -38.47 -26.00 -26.73
C TYR A 216 -37.24 -25.71 -25.85
N LEU A 217 -36.09 -26.32 -26.12
CA LEU A 217 -34.84 -25.90 -25.48
C LEU A 217 -34.48 -24.44 -25.78
N GLY A 218 -34.96 -23.92 -26.92
CA GLY A 218 -34.75 -22.54 -27.30
C GLY A 218 -35.40 -21.51 -26.35
N LEU A 219 -36.40 -21.93 -25.57
CA LEU A 219 -37.02 -21.09 -24.54
C LEU A 219 -36.03 -20.70 -23.42
N SER A 220 -34.90 -21.40 -23.30
CA SER A 220 -33.79 -21.03 -22.41
C SER A 220 -33.21 -19.64 -22.70
N PHE A 221 -33.49 -19.08 -23.88
CA PHE A 221 -33.27 -17.66 -24.17
C PHE A 221 -33.76 -16.72 -23.06
N GLY A 222 -34.92 -17.01 -22.46
CA GLY A 222 -35.50 -16.18 -21.40
C GLY A 222 -34.54 -15.95 -20.23
N TYR A 223 -33.75 -16.96 -19.86
CA TYR A 223 -32.71 -16.84 -18.83
C TYR A 223 -31.60 -15.88 -19.23
N PHE A 224 -31.06 -16.02 -20.44
CA PHE A 224 -29.97 -15.17 -20.92
C PHE A 224 -30.43 -13.73 -21.18
N LEU A 225 -31.67 -13.54 -21.63
CA LEU A 225 -32.31 -12.24 -21.73
C LEU A 225 -32.45 -11.57 -20.35
N TYR A 226 -32.89 -12.32 -19.35
CA TYR A 226 -32.95 -11.86 -17.96
C TYR A 226 -31.57 -11.45 -17.43
N LEU A 227 -30.53 -12.26 -17.66
CA LEU A 227 -29.16 -11.88 -17.30
C LEU A 227 -28.69 -10.63 -18.04
N PHE A 228 -28.98 -10.52 -19.34
CA PHE A 228 -28.64 -9.33 -20.13
C PHE A 228 -29.31 -8.07 -19.58
N SER A 229 -30.57 -8.16 -19.14
CA SER A 229 -31.30 -7.03 -18.56
C SER A 229 -30.65 -6.46 -17.28
N GLN A 230 -29.96 -7.29 -16.50
CA GLN A 230 -29.29 -6.87 -15.26
C GLN A 230 -28.14 -5.88 -15.49
N TYR A 231 -27.59 -5.81 -16.70
CA TYR A 231 -26.59 -4.80 -17.06
C TYR A 231 -27.07 -3.37 -16.78
N PHE A 232 -28.39 -3.13 -16.89
CA PHE A 232 -28.96 -1.80 -16.75
C PHE A 232 -29.57 -1.51 -15.36
N HIS A 233 -29.57 -2.50 -14.45
CA HIS A 233 -30.16 -2.36 -13.11
C HIS A 233 -29.25 -2.89 -11.99
N ARG A 234 -29.48 -4.12 -11.53
CA ARG A 234 -28.78 -4.73 -10.39
C ARG A 234 -28.48 -6.19 -10.69
N PHE A 235 -27.24 -6.58 -10.41
CA PHE A 235 -26.82 -7.98 -10.50
C PHE A 235 -27.32 -8.78 -9.29
N THR A 236 -28.03 -9.88 -9.53
CA THR A 236 -28.66 -10.70 -8.48
C THR A 236 -28.15 -12.14 -8.48
N PRO A 237 -26.92 -12.42 -7.98
CA PRO A 237 -26.26 -13.71 -8.17
C PRO A 237 -27.02 -14.91 -7.61
N ARG A 238 -27.66 -14.77 -6.43
CA ARG A 238 -28.44 -15.86 -5.82
C ARG A 238 -29.66 -16.22 -6.66
N ILE A 239 -30.39 -15.22 -7.13
CA ILE A 239 -31.57 -15.41 -7.99
C ILE A 239 -31.15 -16.00 -9.35
N ASN A 240 -30.02 -15.54 -9.90
CA ASN A 240 -29.47 -16.04 -11.16
C ASN A 240 -29.18 -17.54 -11.08
N TRP A 241 -28.58 -18.00 -9.98
CA TRP A 241 -28.35 -19.43 -9.76
C TRP A 241 -29.64 -20.23 -9.66
N VAL A 242 -30.64 -19.75 -8.91
CA VAL A 242 -31.94 -20.44 -8.78
C VAL A 242 -32.62 -20.57 -10.15
N ILE A 243 -32.76 -19.47 -10.88
CA ILE A 243 -33.39 -19.48 -12.22
C ILE A 243 -32.58 -20.35 -13.18
N GLY A 244 -31.25 -20.23 -13.16
CA GLY A 244 -30.36 -21.02 -14.00
C GLY A 244 -30.45 -22.53 -13.75
N ILE A 245 -30.51 -22.96 -12.48
CA ILE A 245 -30.71 -24.38 -12.12
C ILE A 245 -32.07 -24.87 -12.61
N LEU A 246 -33.13 -24.06 -12.49
CA LEU A 246 -34.47 -24.43 -12.98
C LEU A 246 -34.48 -24.61 -14.50
N PHE A 247 -33.90 -23.68 -15.26
CA PHE A 247 -33.79 -23.81 -16.72
C PHE A 247 -32.92 -25.01 -17.13
N ALA A 248 -31.77 -25.20 -16.47
CA ALA A 248 -30.86 -26.31 -16.76
C ALA A 248 -31.51 -27.67 -16.46
N GLY A 249 -32.17 -27.79 -15.30
CA GLY A 249 -32.89 -29.01 -14.91
C GLY A 249 -34.04 -29.31 -15.86
N ALA A 250 -34.86 -28.31 -16.19
CA ALA A 250 -35.97 -28.46 -17.14
C ALA A 250 -35.48 -28.82 -18.55
N SER A 251 -34.38 -28.21 -19.00
CA SER A 251 -33.75 -28.50 -20.30
C SER A 251 -33.15 -29.90 -20.34
N LEU A 252 -32.47 -30.34 -19.28
CA LEU A 252 -31.89 -31.68 -19.21
C LEU A 252 -32.98 -32.76 -19.17
N ALA A 253 -34.04 -32.54 -18.39
CA ALA A 253 -35.21 -33.41 -18.36
C ALA A 253 -35.99 -33.40 -19.69
N MET A 254 -35.99 -32.29 -20.41
CA MET A 254 -36.53 -32.21 -21.77
C MET A 254 -35.68 -33.04 -22.75
N VAL A 255 -34.35 -32.88 -22.72
CA VAL A 255 -33.41 -33.65 -23.56
C VAL A 255 -33.49 -35.15 -23.28
N SER A 256 -33.69 -35.57 -22.02
CA SER A 256 -33.77 -37.00 -21.69
C SER A 256 -34.92 -37.71 -22.41
N THR A 257 -35.97 -36.98 -22.81
CA THR A 257 -37.07 -37.52 -23.62
C THR A 257 -36.67 -37.96 -25.03
N LEU A 258 -35.51 -37.51 -25.54
CA LEU A 258 -34.93 -38.00 -26.80
C LEU A 258 -34.39 -39.42 -26.67
N ILE A 259 -33.90 -39.79 -25.49
CA ILE A 259 -33.31 -41.11 -25.21
C ILE A 259 -34.38 -42.05 -24.66
N TRP A 260 -35.21 -41.55 -23.75
CA TRP A 260 -36.32 -42.27 -23.13
C TRP A 260 -37.64 -41.52 -23.39
N PRO A 261 -38.33 -41.81 -24.51
CA PRO A 261 -39.56 -41.13 -24.87
C PRO A 261 -40.61 -41.20 -23.76
N ASN A 262 -40.99 -40.04 -23.22
CA ASN A 262 -42.01 -39.92 -22.19
C ASN A 262 -42.84 -38.65 -22.45
N LEU A 263 -44.12 -38.86 -22.82
CA LEU A 263 -45.02 -37.77 -23.21
C LEU A 263 -45.36 -36.86 -22.04
N GLU A 264 -45.67 -37.42 -20.87
CA GLU A 264 -46.03 -36.64 -19.68
C GLU A 264 -44.85 -35.75 -19.24
N LEU A 265 -43.63 -36.30 -19.24
CA LEU A 265 -42.42 -35.56 -18.94
C LEU A 265 -42.19 -34.43 -19.95
N PHE A 266 -42.33 -34.71 -21.24
CA PHE A 266 -42.22 -33.69 -22.31
C PHE A 266 -43.23 -32.56 -22.09
N GLN A 267 -44.50 -32.87 -21.83
CA GLN A 267 -45.54 -31.86 -21.61
C GLN A 267 -45.31 -31.03 -20.35
N ALA A 268 -44.87 -31.67 -19.27
CA ALA A 268 -44.52 -31.00 -18.02
C ALA A 268 -43.34 -30.05 -18.21
N MET A 269 -42.24 -30.52 -18.80
CA MET A 269 -41.04 -29.70 -19.02
C MET A 269 -41.29 -28.56 -20.01
N ARG A 270 -42.09 -28.79 -21.06
CA ARG A 270 -42.51 -27.73 -22.00
C ARG A 270 -43.24 -26.61 -21.26
N SER A 271 -44.23 -26.97 -20.45
CA SER A 271 -45.04 -26.01 -19.69
C SER A 271 -44.18 -25.24 -18.68
N LEU A 272 -43.26 -25.94 -18.01
CA LEU A 272 -42.30 -25.33 -17.08
C LEU A 272 -41.35 -24.35 -17.79
N LEU A 273 -40.78 -24.72 -18.94
CA LEU A 273 -39.89 -23.85 -19.72
C LEU A 273 -40.61 -22.58 -20.19
N PHE A 274 -41.88 -22.69 -20.64
CA PHE A 274 -42.70 -21.51 -20.97
C PHE A 274 -42.93 -20.60 -19.76
N LEU A 275 -43.29 -21.18 -18.60
CA LEU A 275 -43.48 -20.42 -17.38
C LEU A 275 -42.19 -19.70 -16.95
N LEU A 276 -41.06 -20.41 -16.96
CA LEU A 276 -39.75 -19.85 -16.63
C LEU A 276 -39.36 -18.73 -17.60
N MET A 277 -39.60 -18.90 -18.90
CA MET A 277 -39.38 -17.86 -19.91
C MET A 277 -40.23 -16.63 -19.63
N LEU A 278 -41.52 -16.80 -19.34
CA LEU A 278 -42.44 -15.69 -19.07
C LEU A 278 -42.04 -14.92 -17.81
N LEU A 279 -41.74 -15.62 -16.71
CA LEU A 279 -41.28 -14.99 -15.47
C LEU A 279 -39.96 -14.22 -15.67
N SER A 280 -39.01 -14.81 -16.42
CA SER A 280 -37.74 -14.17 -16.75
C SER A 280 -37.92 -12.94 -17.65
N GLY A 281 -38.85 -13.02 -18.62
CA GLY A 281 -39.23 -11.89 -19.48
C GLY A 281 -39.90 -10.76 -18.71
N LEU A 282 -40.78 -11.05 -17.75
CA LEU A 282 -41.36 -10.05 -16.86
C LEU A 282 -40.27 -9.38 -16.01
N GLY A 283 -39.34 -10.16 -15.46
CA GLY A 283 -38.18 -9.64 -14.75
C GLY A 283 -37.29 -8.72 -15.60
N ALA A 284 -37.02 -9.12 -16.85
CA ALA A 284 -36.27 -8.31 -17.80
C ALA A 284 -36.99 -6.99 -18.15
N THR A 285 -38.30 -7.06 -18.37
CA THR A 285 -39.15 -5.89 -18.65
C THR A 285 -39.11 -4.91 -17.48
N TYR A 286 -39.28 -5.39 -16.24
CA TYR A 286 -39.17 -4.57 -15.03
C TYR A 286 -37.82 -3.84 -14.96
N MET A 287 -36.71 -4.53 -15.22
CA MET A 287 -35.38 -3.93 -15.18
C MET A 287 -35.18 -2.86 -16.26
N TRP A 288 -35.73 -3.06 -17.46
CA TRP A 288 -35.65 -2.05 -18.53
C TRP A 288 -36.59 -0.87 -18.33
N VAL A 289 -37.77 -1.07 -17.74
CA VAL A 289 -38.62 0.03 -17.27
C VAL A 289 -37.88 0.86 -16.23
N TYR A 290 -37.30 0.21 -15.22
CA TYR A 290 -36.50 0.89 -14.20
C TYR A 290 -35.32 1.64 -14.82
N ALA A 291 -34.56 1.00 -15.71
CA ALA A 291 -33.42 1.62 -16.38
C ALA A 291 -33.83 2.82 -17.23
N THR A 292 -35.00 2.77 -17.86
CA THR A 292 -35.58 3.88 -18.62
C THR A 292 -35.94 5.05 -17.72
N ILE A 293 -36.61 4.79 -16.58
CA ILE A 293 -36.93 5.82 -15.57
C ILE A 293 -35.65 6.50 -15.06
N ASN A 294 -34.58 5.73 -14.90
CA ASN A 294 -33.26 6.22 -14.46
C ASN A 294 -32.37 6.73 -15.62
N LYS A 295 -32.94 6.96 -16.82
CA LYS A 295 -32.26 7.52 -18.00
C LYS A 295 -30.97 6.79 -18.40
N LYS A 296 -30.89 5.47 -18.19
CA LYS A 296 -29.74 4.68 -18.62
C LYS A 296 -29.65 4.66 -20.16
N PRO A 297 -28.46 4.84 -20.74
CA PRO A 297 -28.30 4.91 -22.19
C PRO A 297 -28.73 3.60 -22.86
N GLY A 298 -29.54 3.70 -23.91
CA GLY A 298 -30.05 2.54 -24.66
C GLY A 298 -31.24 1.80 -24.01
N ALA A 299 -31.60 2.10 -22.75
CA ALA A 299 -32.69 1.40 -22.06
C ALA A 299 -34.06 1.59 -22.73
N VAL A 300 -34.34 2.80 -23.25
CA VAL A 300 -35.58 3.10 -23.99
C VAL A 300 -35.70 2.23 -25.24
N ILE A 301 -34.60 2.08 -25.99
CA ILE A 301 -34.58 1.31 -27.24
C ILE A 301 -34.85 -0.17 -26.94
N LEU A 302 -34.23 -0.72 -25.89
CA LEU A 302 -34.49 -2.09 -25.43
C LEU A 302 -35.93 -2.27 -24.96
N LEU A 303 -36.47 -1.31 -24.21
CA LEU A 303 -37.84 -1.37 -23.73
C LEU A 303 -38.85 -1.36 -24.90
N VAL A 304 -38.63 -0.52 -25.91
CA VAL A 304 -39.47 -0.51 -27.12
C VAL A 304 -39.44 -1.88 -27.83
N GLY A 305 -38.25 -2.45 -28.01
CA GLY A 305 -38.10 -3.79 -28.58
C GLY A 305 -38.83 -4.87 -27.75
N MET A 306 -38.73 -4.78 -26.42
CA MET A 306 -39.42 -5.69 -25.51
C MET A 306 -40.94 -5.55 -25.56
N LEU A 307 -41.46 -4.33 -25.65
CA LEU A 307 -42.90 -4.08 -25.75
C LEU A 307 -43.46 -4.64 -27.07
N ILE A 308 -42.77 -4.44 -28.20
CA ILE A 308 -43.16 -5.04 -29.48
C ILE A 308 -43.15 -6.57 -29.38
N TYR A 309 -42.09 -7.14 -28.79
CA TYR A 309 -42.00 -8.59 -28.54
C TYR A 309 -43.16 -9.12 -27.69
N LEU A 310 -43.54 -8.41 -26.63
CA LEU A 310 -44.66 -8.79 -25.77
C LEU A 310 -46.01 -8.68 -26.50
N VAL A 311 -46.23 -7.64 -27.30
CA VAL A 311 -47.46 -7.48 -28.10
C VAL A 311 -47.59 -8.62 -29.11
N CYS A 312 -46.52 -8.97 -29.83
CA CYS A 312 -46.51 -10.12 -30.72
C CYS A 312 -46.78 -11.44 -29.97
N GLY A 313 -46.23 -11.60 -28.76
CA GLY A 313 -46.46 -12.78 -27.94
C GLY A 313 -47.90 -12.89 -27.44
N ILE A 314 -48.51 -11.75 -27.07
CA ILE A 314 -49.94 -11.68 -26.70
C ILE A 314 -50.81 -12.03 -27.90
N ASN A 315 -50.51 -11.52 -29.10
CA ASN A 315 -51.23 -11.90 -30.33
C ASN A 315 -51.21 -13.42 -30.53
N ASP A 316 -50.03 -14.04 -30.51
CA ASP A 316 -49.89 -15.48 -30.78
C ASP A 316 -50.54 -16.32 -29.68
N LEU A 317 -50.50 -15.87 -28.41
CA LEU A 317 -51.22 -16.51 -27.31
C LEU A 317 -52.74 -16.40 -27.48
N SER A 318 -53.26 -15.22 -27.82
CA SER A 318 -54.69 -15.00 -28.08
C SER A 318 -55.18 -15.80 -29.28
N LEU A 319 -54.37 -15.90 -30.34
CA LEU A 319 -54.62 -16.74 -31.51
C LEU A 319 -54.70 -18.22 -31.11
N ALA A 320 -53.73 -18.70 -30.31
CA ALA A 320 -53.70 -20.08 -29.85
C ALA A 320 -54.84 -20.43 -28.87
N LEU A 321 -55.37 -19.45 -28.13
CA LEU A 321 -56.57 -19.58 -27.30
C LEU A 321 -57.88 -19.45 -28.09
N GLY A 322 -57.82 -19.13 -29.38
CA GLY A 322 -59.01 -18.90 -30.20
C GLY A 322 -59.79 -17.63 -29.85
N MET A 323 -59.12 -16.66 -29.23
CA MET A 323 -59.73 -15.37 -28.86
C MET A 323 -59.77 -14.39 -30.03
N ILE A 324 -58.85 -14.53 -31.00
CA ILE A 324 -58.72 -13.67 -32.17
C ILE A 324 -58.44 -14.50 -33.42
N ASP A 325 -58.91 -14.01 -34.57
CA ASP A 325 -58.55 -14.53 -35.89
C ASP A 325 -57.38 -13.69 -36.45
N SER A 326 -56.16 -14.17 -36.25
CA SER A 326 -54.91 -13.50 -36.61
C SER A 326 -53.90 -14.51 -37.18
N VAL A 327 -52.66 -14.06 -37.43
CA VAL A 327 -51.54 -14.88 -37.88
C VAL A 327 -50.42 -14.87 -36.84
N GLN A 328 -49.55 -15.89 -36.85
CA GLN A 328 -48.39 -15.91 -35.97
C GLN A 328 -47.43 -14.79 -36.35
N ILE A 329 -47.15 -13.87 -35.42
CA ILE A 329 -46.23 -12.74 -35.61
C ILE A 329 -45.10 -12.72 -34.58
N GLN A 330 -44.99 -13.71 -33.70
CA GLN A 330 -43.90 -13.76 -32.72
C GLN A 330 -42.48 -13.73 -33.31
N PRO A 331 -42.19 -14.33 -34.49
CA PRO A 331 -40.89 -14.15 -35.14
C PRO A 331 -40.56 -12.68 -35.42
N LEU A 332 -41.55 -11.87 -35.80
CA LEU A 332 -41.37 -10.43 -36.03
C LEU A 332 -40.97 -9.72 -34.74
N GLY A 333 -41.69 -9.97 -33.64
CA GLY A 333 -41.38 -9.39 -32.34
C GLY A 333 -39.97 -9.74 -31.88
N MET A 334 -39.53 -10.97 -32.13
CA MET A 334 -38.17 -11.39 -31.82
C MET A 334 -37.13 -10.63 -32.66
N LEU A 335 -37.37 -10.47 -33.97
CA LEU A 335 -36.48 -9.73 -34.85
C LEU A 335 -36.28 -8.29 -34.36
N PHE A 336 -37.35 -7.63 -33.93
CA PHE A 336 -37.28 -6.30 -33.31
C PHE A 336 -36.49 -6.30 -32.00
N LEU A 337 -36.74 -7.26 -31.10
CA LEU A 337 -35.99 -7.38 -29.86
C LEU A 337 -34.49 -7.60 -30.11
N MET A 338 -34.12 -8.48 -31.04
CA MET A 338 -32.72 -8.72 -31.40
C MET A 338 -32.08 -7.51 -32.06
N THR A 339 -32.80 -6.80 -32.92
CA THR A 339 -32.31 -5.58 -33.58
C THR A 339 -32.05 -4.47 -32.57
N THR A 340 -32.97 -4.25 -31.63
CA THR A 340 -32.78 -3.26 -30.54
C THR A 340 -31.62 -3.65 -29.62
N MET A 341 -31.46 -4.94 -29.29
CA MET A 341 -30.30 -5.44 -28.55
C MET A 341 -28.99 -5.21 -29.31
N LEU A 342 -28.95 -5.53 -30.61
CA LEU A 342 -27.78 -5.29 -31.45
C LEU A 342 -27.42 -3.80 -31.50
N MET A 343 -28.42 -2.93 -31.71
CA MET A 343 -28.22 -1.49 -31.82
C MET A 343 -27.62 -0.93 -30.52
N VAL A 344 -28.16 -1.33 -29.37
CA VAL A 344 -27.69 -0.85 -28.07
C VAL A 344 -26.31 -1.39 -27.73
N ALA A 345 -26.08 -2.69 -27.91
CA ALA A 345 -24.76 -3.28 -27.65
C ALA A 345 -23.69 -2.75 -28.61
N SER A 346 -24.01 -2.52 -29.89
CA SER A 346 -23.10 -1.90 -30.86
C SER A 346 -22.80 -0.43 -30.54
N ASN A 347 -23.79 0.34 -30.10
CA ASN A 347 -23.57 1.74 -29.70
C ASN A 347 -22.70 1.84 -28.43
N ILE A 348 -22.97 0.98 -27.44
CA ILE A 348 -22.10 0.86 -26.26
C ILE A 348 -20.68 0.49 -26.67
N PHE A 349 -20.52 -0.48 -27.57
CA PHE A 349 -19.20 -0.85 -28.11
C PHE A 349 -18.50 0.33 -28.77
N GLY A 350 -19.17 1.02 -29.70
CA GLY A 350 -18.59 2.14 -30.43
C GLY A 350 -18.21 3.32 -29.53
N ASN A 351 -19.02 3.62 -28.52
CA ASN A 351 -18.72 4.70 -27.58
C ASN A 351 -17.56 4.34 -26.65
N THR A 352 -17.57 3.13 -26.08
CA THR A 352 -16.47 2.66 -25.23
C THR A 352 -15.16 2.55 -26.02
N PHE A 353 -15.22 2.08 -27.27
CA PHE A 353 -14.04 2.00 -28.13
C PHE A 353 -13.44 3.38 -28.42
N ARG A 354 -14.26 4.37 -28.82
CA ARG A 354 -13.81 5.75 -29.03
C ARG A 354 -13.25 6.38 -27.75
N HIS A 355 -13.93 6.19 -26.62
CA HIS A 355 -13.46 6.70 -25.34
C HIS A 355 -12.10 6.10 -24.95
N ASN A 356 -11.92 4.79 -25.12
CA ASN A 356 -10.63 4.14 -24.87
C ASN A 356 -9.54 4.65 -25.81
N GLN A 357 -9.85 4.93 -27.09
CA GLN A 357 -8.88 5.49 -28.02
C GLN A 357 -8.44 6.90 -27.59
N HIS A 358 -9.36 7.75 -27.13
CA HIS A 358 -9.02 9.07 -26.57
C HIS A 358 -8.16 8.95 -25.31
N LEU A 359 -8.49 8.01 -24.41
CA LEU A 359 -7.68 7.77 -23.21
C LEU A 359 -6.25 7.35 -23.54
N VAL A 360 -6.07 6.48 -24.54
CA VAL A 360 -4.74 6.07 -25.00
C VAL A 360 -3.96 7.27 -25.54
N VAL A 361 -4.57 8.09 -26.40
CA VAL A 361 -3.91 9.31 -26.93
C VAL A 361 -3.52 10.27 -25.80
N ASN A 362 -4.42 10.51 -24.84
CA ASN A 362 -4.12 11.36 -23.69
C ASN A 362 -3.01 10.80 -22.82
N LEU A 363 -2.97 9.47 -22.60
CA LEU A 363 -1.90 8.81 -21.86
C LEU A 363 -0.56 8.95 -22.57
N THR A 364 -0.53 8.78 -23.89
CA THR A 364 0.70 8.97 -24.67
C THR A 364 1.18 10.42 -24.56
N ALA A 365 0.31 11.40 -24.80
CA ALA A 365 0.69 12.81 -24.67
C ALA A 365 1.18 13.19 -23.26
N MET A 366 0.56 12.62 -22.22
CA MET A 366 0.98 12.84 -20.83
C MET A 366 2.30 12.14 -20.51
N ASN A 367 2.57 10.98 -21.11
CA ASN A 367 3.86 10.30 -20.99
C ASN A 367 4.97 11.09 -21.69
N ASP A 368 4.73 11.57 -22.92
CA ASP A 368 5.69 12.39 -23.68
C ASP A 368 6.03 13.68 -22.90
N HIS A 369 5.03 14.34 -22.30
CA HIS A 369 5.27 15.51 -21.45
C HIS A 369 6.03 15.19 -20.16
N LEU A 370 5.80 14.02 -19.56
CA LEU A 370 6.56 13.57 -18.39
C LEU A 370 8.02 13.28 -18.75
N GLU A 371 8.28 12.68 -19.91
CA GLU A 371 9.63 12.45 -20.41
C GLU A 371 10.36 13.79 -20.63
N GLU A 372 9.72 14.78 -21.25
CA GLU A 372 10.27 16.14 -21.41
C GLU A 372 10.60 16.80 -20.05
N LEU A 373 9.69 16.71 -19.06
CA LEU A 373 9.93 17.23 -17.71
C LEU A 373 11.09 16.50 -16.99
N VAL A 374 11.22 15.19 -17.19
CA VAL A 374 12.32 14.41 -16.62
C VAL A 374 13.64 14.86 -17.23
N ASP A 375 13.70 15.07 -18.54
CA ASP A 375 14.90 15.56 -19.22
C ASP A 375 15.29 16.96 -18.74
N GLU A 376 14.34 17.91 -18.68
CA GLU A 376 14.57 19.28 -18.18
C GLU A 376 15.08 19.26 -16.72
N ARG A 377 14.48 18.42 -15.87
CA ARG A 377 14.91 18.28 -14.46
C ARG A 377 16.28 17.62 -14.33
N THR A 378 16.60 16.67 -15.20
CA THR A 378 17.89 15.99 -15.20
C THR A 378 19.01 16.96 -15.61
N GLU A 379 18.76 17.80 -16.62
CA GLU A 379 19.69 18.86 -17.02
C GLU A 379 19.89 19.90 -15.91
N ALA A 380 18.80 20.40 -15.30
CA ALA A 380 18.87 21.34 -14.19
C ALA A 380 19.62 20.78 -12.96
N LEU A 381 19.41 19.49 -12.64
CA LEU A 381 20.16 18.81 -11.59
C LEU A 381 21.64 18.64 -11.93
N GLY A 382 21.97 18.39 -13.20
CA GLY A 382 23.35 18.36 -13.69
C GLY A 382 24.07 19.68 -13.42
N LEU A 383 23.48 20.80 -13.85
CA LEU A 383 24.01 22.14 -13.64
C LEU A 383 24.15 22.49 -12.15
N LEU A 384 23.12 22.20 -11.35
CA LEU A 384 23.16 22.46 -9.90
C LEU A 384 24.24 21.63 -9.20
N ASN A 385 24.47 20.39 -9.63
CA ASN A 385 25.51 19.53 -9.05
C ASN A 385 26.91 20.05 -9.41
N GLU A 386 27.12 20.57 -10.62
CA GLU A 386 28.37 21.25 -11.00
C GLU A 386 28.62 22.48 -10.13
N GLU A 387 27.60 23.33 -9.92
CA GLU A 387 27.69 24.50 -9.03
C GLU A 387 27.97 24.08 -7.56
N LEU A 388 27.27 23.06 -7.07
CA LEU A 388 27.47 22.52 -5.72
C LEU A 388 28.89 21.97 -5.52
N ASN A 389 29.45 21.32 -6.52
CA ASN A 389 30.84 20.84 -6.46
C ASN A 389 31.83 22.01 -6.44
N ALA A 390 31.61 23.05 -7.25
CA ALA A 390 32.45 24.24 -7.26
C ALA A 390 32.44 24.98 -5.91
N THR A 391 31.24 25.18 -5.33
CA THR A 391 31.09 25.82 -4.02
C THR A 391 31.69 25.00 -2.88
N ASN A 392 31.52 23.66 -2.88
CA ASN A 392 32.17 22.78 -1.91
C ASN A 392 33.70 22.85 -1.99
N GLN A 393 34.26 22.95 -3.20
CA GLN A 393 35.70 23.12 -3.39
C GLN A 393 36.19 24.45 -2.81
N GLN A 394 35.51 25.56 -3.12
CA GLN A 394 35.82 26.88 -2.55
C GLN A 394 35.71 26.90 -1.02
N LEU A 395 34.69 26.23 -0.48
CA LEU A 395 34.50 26.13 0.97
C LEU A 395 35.64 25.35 1.63
N ARG A 396 36.10 24.25 1.02
CA ARG A 396 37.26 23.49 1.52
C ARG A 396 38.52 24.34 1.55
N GLU A 397 38.81 25.05 0.46
CA GLU A 397 39.97 25.95 0.38
C GLU A 397 39.91 27.02 1.46
N SER A 398 38.75 27.64 1.66
CA SER A 398 38.55 28.66 2.71
C SER A 398 38.71 28.09 4.12
N LEU A 399 38.28 26.85 4.36
CA LEU A 399 38.46 26.17 5.65
C LEU A 399 39.92 25.83 5.93
N GLU A 400 40.66 25.39 4.92
CA GLU A 400 42.10 25.12 5.03
C GLU A 400 42.88 26.40 5.36
N GLU A 401 42.56 27.52 4.70
CA GLU A 401 43.17 28.82 4.96
C GLU A 401 42.84 29.34 6.38
N LEU A 402 41.58 29.20 6.80
CA LEU A 402 41.14 29.58 8.14
C LEU A 402 41.88 28.76 9.21
N GLN A 403 42.01 27.44 9.00
CA GLN A 403 42.69 26.55 9.94
C GLN A 403 44.18 26.91 10.06
N ALA A 404 44.86 27.17 8.94
CA ALA A 404 46.25 27.62 8.93
C ALA A 404 46.44 28.93 9.72
N THR A 405 45.54 29.90 9.49
CA THR A 405 45.57 31.20 10.19
C THR A 405 45.38 31.05 11.70
N LYS A 406 44.47 30.16 12.12
CA LYS A 406 44.22 29.86 13.53
C LYS A 406 45.46 29.25 14.20
N ASP A 407 46.12 28.30 13.55
CA ASP A 407 47.29 27.63 14.10
C ASP A 407 48.47 28.60 14.29
N ASP A 408 48.66 29.53 13.35
CA ASP A 408 49.66 30.60 13.45
C ASP A 408 49.36 31.54 14.62
N LEU A 409 48.09 31.91 14.82
CA LEU A 409 47.68 32.77 15.93
C LEU A 409 47.96 32.12 17.30
N VAL A 410 47.58 30.85 17.47
CA VAL A 410 47.83 30.08 18.69
C VAL A 410 49.34 29.98 18.97
N ARG A 411 50.14 29.74 17.93
CA ARG A 411 51.60 29.68 18.06
C ARG A 411 52.19 31.02 18.51
N SER A 412 51.69 32.13 17.98
CA SER A 412 52.10 33.49 18.36
C SER A 412 51.78 33.80 19.82
N GLU A 413 50.58 33.42 20.28
CA GLU A 413 50.14 33.61 21.67
C GLU A 413 50.98 32.79 22.66
N LYS A 414 51.27 31.50 22.34
CA LYS A 414 52.17 30.64 23.13
C LYS A 414 53.57 31.26 23.27
N LEU A 415 54.12 31.84 22.20
CA LEU A 415 55.45 32.48 22.22
C LEU A 415 55.48 33.75 23.06
N ALA A 416 54.43 34.58 22.99
CA ALA A 416 54.32 35.79 23.80
C ALA A 416 54.25 35.48 25.30
N ALA A 417 53.44 34.48 25.70
CA ALA A 417 53.31 34.04 27.09
C ALA A 417 54.63 33.48 27.64
N LEU A 418 55.35 32.67 26.84
CA LEU A 418 56.66 32.13 27.22
C LEU A 418 57.71 33.24 27.43
N GLY A 419 57.70 34.26 26.57
CA GLY A 419 58.60 35.42 26.69
C GLY A 419 58.42 36.18 28.02
N SER A 420 57.18 36.41 28.45
CA SER A 420 56.88 37.06 29.73
C SER A 420 57.33 36.23 30.94
N LEU A 421 57.18 34.91 30.88
CA LEU A 421 57.58 34.01 31.97
C LEU A 421 59.11 33.96 32.14
N VAL A 422 59.86 33.79 31.04
CA VAL A 422 61.33 33.72 31.07
C VAL A 422 61.93 35.01 31.63
N ALA A 423 61.37 36.18 31.26
CA ALA A 423 61.81 37.48 31.78
C ALA A 423 61.63 37.59 33.31
N GLY A 424 60.51 37.12 33.85
CA GLY A 424 60.24 37.12 35.29
C GLY A 424 61.17 36.19 36.08
N VAL A 425 61.41 34.97 35.56
CA VAL A 425 62.33 33.99 36.18
C VAL A 425 63.76 34.53 36.22
N ALA A 426 64.22 35.13 35.13
CA ALA A 426 65.56 35.69 35.05
C ALA A 426 65.77 36.79 36.09
N HIS A 427 64.80 37.68 36.28
CA HIS A 427 64.88 38.75 37.27
C HIS A 427 64.96 38.21 38.71
N GLU A 428 64.11 37.23 39.03
CA GLU A 428 64.06 36.60 40.36
C GLU A 428 65.28 35.71 40.65
N LEU A 429 65.92 35.12 39.63
CA LEU A 429 67.19 34.38 39.78
C LEU A 429 68.37 35.32 39.97
N ASN A 430 68.42 36.43 39.24
CA ASN A 430 69.56 37.36 39.29
C ASN A 430 69.71 37.99 40.68
N THR A 431 68.61 38.24 41.39
CA THR A 431 68.61 38.89 42.71
C THR A 431 69.37 38.11 43.80
N PRO A 432 69.06 36.83 44.09
CA PRO A 432 69.83 36.05 45.06
C PRO A 432 71.25 35.79 44.59
N ILE A 433 71.47 35.51 43.30
CA ILE A 433 72.83 35.31 42.75
C ILE A 433 73.69 36.55 42.98
N GLY A 434 73.16 37.74 42.70
CA GLY A 434 73.83 39.01 42.94
C GLY A 434 74.17 39.24 44.42
N ASN A 435 73.23 38.96 45.33
CA ASN A 435 73.45 39.08 46.77
C ASN A 435 74.52 38.12 47.30
N GLY A 436 74.52 36.86 46.83
CA GLY A 436 75.57 35.88 47.18
C GLY A 436 76.93 36.27 46.62
N LEU A 437 76.98 36.78 45.38
CA LEU A 437 78.22 37.27 44.77
C LEU A 437 78.77 38.48 45.52
N MET A 438 77.92 39.42 45.91
CA MET A 438 78.31 40.60 46.69
C MET A 438 78.83 40.21 48.08
N ALA A 439 78.17 39.29 48.77
CA ALA A 439 78.62 38.78 50.06
C ALA A 439 80.00 38.11 49.97
N ASN A 440 80.21 37.27 48.95
CA ASN A 440 81.48 36.57 48.74
C ASN A 440 82.62 37.51 48.31
N THR A 441 82.34 38.51 47.46
CA THR A 441 83.35 39.51 47.04
C THR A 441 83.74 40.41 48.21
N THR A 442 82.77 40.87 49.00
CA THR A 442 83.03 41.64 50.24
C THR A 442 83.83 40.82 51.24
N LEU A 443 83.52 39.53 51.39
CA LEU A 443 84.30 38.62 52.24
C LEU A 443 85.73 38.46 51.74
N ALA A 444 85.94 38.35 50.42
CA ALA A 444 87.26 38.25 49.84
C ALA A 444 88.10 39.52 50.11
N ASP A 445 87.48 40.70 50.04
CA ASP A 445 88.13 41.97 50.39
C ASP A 445 88.44 42.07 51.88
N HIS A 446 87.51 41.65 52.75
CA HIS A 446 87.75 41.56 54.20
C HIS A 446 88.87 40.56 54.53
N LEU A 447 88.96 39.44 53.82
CA LEU A 447 90.03 38.44 54.00
C LEU A 447 91.39 39.01 53.59
N LYS A 448 91.48 39.70 52.46
CA LYS A 448 92.72 40.38 52.03
C LYS A 448 93.15 41.44 53.06
N ALA A 449 92.22 42.27 53.50
CA ALA A 449 92.49 43.30 54.50
C ALA A 449 92.97 42.68 55.83
N PHE A 450 92.33 41.59 56.27
CA PHE A 450 92.72 40.84 57.46
C PHE A 450 94.13 40.20 57.33
N GLN A 451 94.46 39.62 56.17
CA GLN A 451 95.79 39.07 55.88
C GLN A 451 96.88 40.14 55.94
N ILE A 452 96.63 41.32 55.36
CA ILE A 452 97.56 42.47 55.40
C ILE A 452 97.75 42.95 56.84
N ASP A 453 96.65 43.22 57.58
CA ASP A 453 96.72 43.67 58.97
C ASP A 453 97.46 42.65 59.87
N MET A 454 97.25 41.34 59.64
CA MET A 454 97.95 40.27 60.36
C MET A 454 99.46 40.27 60.08
N ALA A 455 99.87 40.45 58.81
CA ALA A 455 101.26 40.45 58.40
C ALA A 455 102.04 41.69 58.89
N GLU A 456 101.41 42.86 58.87
CA GLU A 456 102.06 44.12 59.24
C GLU A 456 102.06 44.40 60.75
N LYS A 457 100.99 44.05 61.47
CA LYS A 457 100.73 44.53 62.84
C LYS A 457 100.59 43.41 63.88
N GLY A 458 100.60 42.15 63.46
CA GLY A 458 100.34 40.98 64.31
C GLY A 458 98.85 40.78 64.65
N LEU A 459 98.49 39.58 65.17
CA LEU A 459 97.10 39.19 65.38
C LEU A 459 96.49 39.78 66.66
N ARG A 460 95.57 40.74 66.53
CA ARG A 460 94.74 41.25 67.65
C ARG A 460 93.41 40.50 67.75
N ARG A 461 93.05 40.07 68.96
CA ARG A 461 91.82 39.30 69.23
C ARG A 461 90.54 39.98 68.72
N SER A 462 90.38 41.29 68.94
CA SER A 462 89.18 42.03 68.49
C SER A 462 89.02 42.08 66.97
N LYS A 463 90.13 42.20 66.22
CA LYS A 463 90.13 42.18 64.76
C LYS A 463 89.85 40.79 64.20
N PHE A 464 90.34 39.74 64.86
CA PHE A 464 90.02 38.35 64.54
C PHE A 464 88.54 38.04 64.77
N GLU A 465 87.97 38.46 65.90
CA GLU A 465 86.53 38.30 66.20
C GLU A 465 85.65 39.03 65.17
N THR A 466 86.01 40.27 64.79
CA THR A 466 85.28 41.03 63.75
C THR A 466 85.36 40.36 62.37
N PHE A 467 86.51 39.79 62.03
CA PHE A 467 86.69 39.04 60.78
C PHE A 467 85.86 37.75 60.79
N LEU A 468 85.86 37.00 61.88
CA LEU A 468 85.01 35.80 62.04
C LEU A 468 83.52 36.12 61.93
N ASP A 469 83.05 37.23 62.51
CA ASP A 469 81.66 37.68 62.35
C ASP A 469 81.34 38.06 60.91
N SER A 470 82.28 38.68 60.19
CA SER A 470 82.14 38.98 58.77
C SER A 470 82.08 37.71 57.91
N VAL A 471 82.93 36.72 58.20
CA VAL A 471 82.92 35.40 57.55
C VAL A 471 81.58 34.71 57.78
N LYS A 472 81.11 34.67 59.03
CA LYS A 472 79.83 34.05 59.40
C LYS A 472 78.67 34.71 58.66
N THR A 473 78.62 36.05 58.66
CA THR A 473 77.56 36.81 57.99
C THR A 473 77.57 36.58 56.48
N ALA A 474 78.74 36.61 55.85
CA ALA A 474 78.88 36.37 54.41
C ALA A 474 78.50 34.93 54.03
N VAL A 475 78.93 33.93 54.80
CA VAL A 475 78.56 32.52 54.59
C VAL A 475 77.03 32.34 54.73
N ASP A 476 76.41 32.94 55.74
CA ASP A 476 74.96 32.87 55.94
C ASP A 476 74.18 33.53 54.79
N ILE A 477 74.67 34.66 54.26
CA ILE A 477 74.06 35.31 53.08
C ILE A 477 74.24 34.45 51.84
N SER A 478 75.43 33.91 51.61
CA SER A 478 75.75 33.08 50.44
C SER A 478 74.97 31.76 50.43
N ILE A 479 74.87 31.06 51.56
CA ILE A 479 74.09 29.81 51.66
C ILE A 479 72.60 30.10 51.42
N ARG A 480 72.03 31.15 52.01
CA ARG A 480 70.62 31.51 51.78
C ARG A 480 70.37 31.89 50.33
N SER A 481 71.27 32.65 49.72
CA SER A 481 71.20 33.06 48.32
C SER A 481 71.29 31.89 47.34
N LEU A 482 72.21 30.96 47.57
CA LEU A 482 72.38 29.76 46.74
C LEU A 482 71.19 28.80 46.90
N ARG A 483 70.70 28.58 48.13
CA ARG A 483 69.48 27.79 48.37
C ARG A 483 68.29 28.39 47.63
N ARG A 484 68.11 29.71 47.72
CA ARG A 484 67.04 30.40 47.02
C ARG A 484 67.14 30.28 45.51
N SER A 485 68.34 30.40 44.96
CA SER A 485 68.57 30.21 43.52
C SER A 485 68.26 28.77 43.08
N ALA A 486 68.68 27.77 43.87
CA ALA A 486 68.39 26.36 43.60
C ALA A 486 66.89 26.04 43.69
N GLU A 487 66.17 26.63 44.64
CA GLU A 487 64.71 26.54 44.74
C GLU A 487 64.03 27.11 43.49
N LEU A 488 64.43 28.31 43.04
CA LEU A 488 63.87 28.95 41.85
C LEU A 488 64.16 28.14 40.57
N VAL A 489 65.37 27.60 40.42
CA VAL A 489 65.70 26.70 39.29
C VAL A 489 64.87 25.43 39.33
N THR A 490 64.67 24.84 40.51
CA THR A 490 63.86 23.62 40.68
C THR A 490 62.40 23.89 40.35
N SER A 491 61.83 24.98 40.86
CA SER A 491 60.45 25.41 40.54
C SER A 491 60.28 25.77 39.06
N PHE A 492 61.26 26.42 38.44
CA PHE A 492 61.22 26.70 37.00
C PHE A 492 61.32 25.43 36.17
N LYS A 493 62.20 24.49 36.53
CA LYS A 493 62.27 23.19 35.87
C LYS A 493 60.92 22.48 35.93
N GLN A 494 60.22 22.53 37.08
CA GLN A 494 58.87 21.97 37.24
C GLN A 494 57.81 22.64 36.34
N LEU A 495 57.93 23.94 36.05
CA LEU A 495 57.07 24.62 35.07
C LEU A 495 57.37 24.22 33.62
N ALA A 496 58.63 23.86 33.34
CA ALA A 496 59.11 23.41 32.04
C ALA A 496 59.06 21.88 31.86
N VAL A 497 58.61 21.11 32.85
CA VAL A 497 58.54 19.66 32.74
C VAL A 497 57.39 19.27 31.81
N ASP A 498 57.77 18.66 30.68
CA ASP A 498 56.89 18.04 29.71
C ASP A 498 55.92 17.03 30.35
N ARG A 499 54.67 17.05 29.86
CA ARG A 499 53.58 16.11 30.19
C ARG A 499 54.00 14.63 30.07
N THR A 500 55.03 14.33 29.30
CA THR A 500 55.56 13.00 28.99
C THR A 500 56.33 12.32 30.14
N SER A 501 56.73 13.07 31.18
CA SER A 501 57.53 12.53 32.28
C SER A 501 56.75 12.24 33.57
N ALA A 502 55.48 12.67 33.64
CA ALA A 502 54.55 12.29 34.71
C ALA A 502 53.83 10.99 34.31
N ASN A 503 54.13 9.87 34.97
CA ASN A 503 53.45 8.61 34.71
C ASN A 503 51.96 8.70 35.11
N ARG A 504 51.09 8.85 34.11
CA ARG A 504 49.65 8.67 34.27
C ARG A 504 49.38 7.25 34.73
N ARG A 505 48.63 7.09 35.81
CA ARG A 505 48.26 5.76 36.32
C ARG A 505 46.91 5.81 37.01
N ARG A 506 46.35 4.62 37.23
CA ARG A 506 45.21 4.45 38.12
C ARG A 506 45.68 4.43 39.57
N PHE A 507 45.12 5.29 40.41
CA PHE A 507 45.44 5.38 41.84
C PHE A 507 44.23 5.89 42.63
N LYS A 508 44.22 5.66 43.94
CA LYS A 508 43.23 6.28 44.83
C LYS A 508 43.77 7.62 45.34
N PRO A 509 43.03 8.72 45.24
CA PRO A 509 43.48 10.03 45.72
C PRO A 509 43.75 10.05 47.23
N GLY A 510 43.04 9.24 48.01
CA GLY A 510 43.31 9.05 49.44
C GLY A 510 44.73 8.58 49.73
N GLU A 511 45.26 7.63 48.93
CA GLU A 511 46.65 7.14 49.09
C GLU A 511 47.67 8.26 48.87
N VAL A 512 47.42 9.16 47.92
CA VAL A 512 48.32 10.31 47.66
C VAL A 512 48.27 11.31 48.80
N ILE A 513 47.10 11.54 49.41
CA ILE A 513 46.96 12.40 50.59
C ILE A 513 47.76 11.79 51.75
N ASP A 514 47.62 10.49 51.99
CA ASP A 514 48.37 9.78 53.04
C ASP A 514 49.88 9.83 52.82
N ASP A 515 50.34 9.59 51.58
CA ASP A 515 51.77 9.69 51.22
C ASP A 515 52.33 11.10 51.48
N VAL A 516 51.61 12.14 51.07
CA VAL A 516 52.01 13.54 51.30
C VAL A 516 52.06 13.86 52.79
N LEU A 517 51.05 13.45 53.55
CA LEU A 517 51.01 13.68 55.00
C LEU A 517 52.12 12.91 55.72
N CYS A 518 52.44 11.70 55.28
CA CYS A 518 53.57 10.91 55.80
C CYS A 518 54.89 11.65 55.60
N VAL A 519 55.13 12.21 54.41
CA VAL A 519 56.32 13.01 54.08
C VAL A 519 56.38 14.31 54.89
N LEU A 520 55.25 14.99 55.10
CA LEU A 520 55.19 16.25 55.84
C LEU A 520 55.18 16.08 57.37
N ARG A 521 54.94 14.86 57.88
CA ARG A 521 54.83 14.55 59.31
C ARG A 521 56.02 15.01 60.15
N PRO A 522 57.30 14.83 59.74
CA PRO A 522 58.44 15.32 60.52
C PRO A 522 58.48 16.84 60.66
N THR A 523 58.01 17.57 59.65
CA THR A 523 57.91 19.04 59.67
C THR A 523 56.75 19.49 60.55
N LEU A 524 55.60 18.82 60.46
CA LEU A 524 54.40 19.11 61.24
C LEU A 524 54.59 18.85 62.74
N ASN A 525 55.27 17.76 63.12
CA ASN A 525 55.55 17.43 64.52
C ASN A 525 56.42 18.48 65.24
N ARG A 526 57.10 19.37 64.50
CA ARG A 526 57.90 20.48 65.04
C ARG A 526 57.10 21.78 65.16
N THR A 527 55.81 21.75 64.85
CA THR A 527 54.90 22.90 64.89
C THR A 527 53.68 22.59 65.77
N PRO A 528 53.00 23.60 66.36
CA PRO A 528 51.80 23.39 67.16
C PRO A 528 50.52 23.25 66.29
N TYR A 529 50.66 22.93 65.00
CA TYR A 529 49.56 22.90 64.04
C TYR A 529 49.03 21.49 63.84
N GLN A 530 47.72 21.37 63.64
CA GLN A 530 47.04 20.09 63.45
C GLN A 530 46.50 19.97 62.03
N ILE A 531 46.47 18.74 61.51
CA ILE A 531 45.82 18.41 60.24
C ILE A 531 44.72 17.39 60.52
N GLU A 532 43.52 17.69 60.05
CA GLU A 532 42.36 16.79 60.05
C GLU A 532 42.02 16.41 58.61
N THR A 533 41.76 15.12 58.38
CA THR A 533 41.39 14.58 57.07
C THR A 533 40.00 13.96 57.12
N ALA A 534 39.13 14.34 56.19
CA ALA A 534 37.82 13.74 55.99
C ALA A 534 37.70 13.25 54.54
N ILE A 535 38.04 11.99 54.32
CA ILE A 535 38.07 11.36 53.00
C ILE A 535 36.76 10.57 52.82
N HIS A 536 35.86 11.09 52.00
CA HIS A 536 34.52 10.54 51.73
C HIS A 536 34.38 9.99 50.30
N SER A 537 35.51 9.72 49.62
CA SER A 537 35.53 9.15 48.27
C SER A 537 36.57 8.03 48.16
N ASP A 538 36.13 6.86 47.71
CA ASP A 538 36.95 5.69 47.36
C ASP A 538 37.18 5.55 45.84
N GLN A 539 36.82 6.58 45.06
CA GLN A 539 36.90 6.53 43.60
C GLN A 539 38.35 6.48 43.12
N VAL A 540 38.61 5.61 42.15
CA VAL A 540 39.92 5.50 41.50
C VAL A 540 40.01 6.56 40.40
N MET A 541 41.10 7.33 40.41
CA MET A 541 41.43 8.26 39.34
C MET A 541 42.37 7.62 38.34
N ASP A 542 42.15 7.85 37.04
CA ASP A 542 43.14 7.65 35.99
C ASP A 542 43.76 9.01 35.62
N SER A 543 44.81 9.38 36.35
CA SER A 543 45.38 10.73 36.33
C SER A 543 46.86 10.71 36.76
N PHE A 544 47.41 11.86 37.17
CA PHE A 544 48.82 12.07 37.51
C PHE A 544 48.98 12.27 39.03
N PRO A 545 49.33 11.22 39.81
CA PRO A 545 49.40 11.34 41.27
C PRO A 545 50.48 12.32 41.75
N GLY A 546 51.57 12.49 41.00
CA GLY A 546 52.60 13.49 41.32
C GLY A 546 52.08 14.92 41.26
N ALA A 547 51.25 15.26 40.26
CA ALA A 547 50.66 16.60 40.14
C ALA A 547 49.69 16.88 41.29
N LEU A 548 48.87 15.89 41.66
CA LEU A 548 47.97 15.99 42.82
C LEU A 548 48.77 16.15 44.14
N GLY A 549 49.81 15.36 44.34
CA GLY A 549 50.69 15.46 45.50
C GLY A 549 51.40 16.82 45.62
N GLN A 550 51.77 17.42 44.48
CA GLN A 550 52.36 18.76 44.43
C GLN A 550 51.35 19.84 44.84
N VAL A 551 50.10 19.76 44.35
CA VAL A 551 49.02 20.68 44.75
C VAL A 551 48.81 20.61 46.27
N LEU A 552 48.68 19.39 46.82
CA LEU A 552 48.51 19.16 48.25
C LEU A 552 49.68 19.76 49.06
N THR A 553 50.91 19.45 48.68
CA THR A 553 52.13 19.91 49.37
C THR A 553 52.22 21.45 49.37
N ASN A 554 51.96 22.09 48.23
CA ASN A 554 52.04 23.54 48.11
C ASN A 554 50.95 24.25 48.92
N LEU A 555 49.70 23.75 48.89
CA LEU A 555 48.60 24.36 49.64
C LEU A 555 48.77 24.17 51.16
N ILE A 556 49.23 22.99 51.61
CA ILE A 556 49.54 22.74 53.02
C ILE A 556 50.69 23.64 53.50
N ASN A 557 51.78 23.74 52.72
CA ASN A 557 52.89 24.62 53.07
C ASN A 557 52.49 26.10 53.06
N ASN A 558 51.59 26.52 52.16
CA ASN A 558 51.06 27.89 52.17
C ASN A 558 50.27 28.18 53.46
N ALA A 559 49.44 27.24 53.93
CA ALA A 559 48.75 27.39 55.21
C ALA A 559 49.73 27.50 56.38
N ILE A 560 50.79 26.68 56.41
CA ILE A 560 51.80 26.70 57.48
C ILE A 560 52.61 28.00 57.47
N ILE A 561 53.10 28.44 56.30
CA ILE A 561 54.02 29.57 56.16
C ILE A 561 53.29 30.91 56.20
N HIS A 562 52.14 31.01 55.53
CA HIS A 562 51.39 32.26 55.37
C HIS A 562 50.13 32.30 56.24
N GLY A 563 49.40 31.18 56.37
CA GLY A 563 48.15 31.13 57.12
C GLY A 563 48.33 31.24 58.63
N PHE A 564 49.34 30.58 59.22
CA PHE A 564 49.55 30.54 60.68
C PHE A 564 50.68 31.45 61.17
N ASP A 565 51.15 32.37 60.35
CA ASP A 565 52.21 33.30 60.74
C ASP A 565 51.85 34.09 62.01
N GLY A 566 52.71 34.03 63.02
CA GLY A 566 52.49 34.67 64.32
C GLY A 566 51.43 34.02 65.23
N ARG A 567 50.90 32.82 64.89
CA ARG A 567 49.88 32.13 65.70
C ARG A 567 50.49 30.97 66.51
N THR A 568 49.94 30.71 67.69
CA THR A 568 50.40 29.64 68.59
C THR A 568 49.71 28.29 68.35
N HIS A 569 48.61 28.27 67.57
CA HIS A 569 47.83 27.09 67.20
C HIS A 569 47.22 27.30 65.82
N GLY A 570 46.92 26.22 65.10
CA GLY A 570 46.33 26.25 63.75
C GLY A 570 45.80 24.89 63.33
N LEU A 571 44.76 24.88 62.49
CA LEU A 571 44.10 23.68 61.98
C LEU A 571 43.98 23.77 60.45
N ILE A 572 44.44 22.71 59.76
CA ILE A 572 44.22 22.50 58.33
C ILE A 572 43.26 21.31 58.17
N GLN A 573 42.16 21.51 57.46
CA GLN A 573 41.19 20.49 57.15
C GLN A 573 41.28 20.13 55.67
N ILE A 574 41.51 18.85 55.38
CA ILE A 574 41.55 18.30 54.02
C ILE A 574 40.30 17.44 53.84
N LEU A 575 39.39 17.87 52.96
CA LEU A 575 38.17 17.13 52.65
C LEU A 575 38.22 16.62 51.21
N LEU A 576 37.84 15.36 51.04
CA LEU A 576 37.74 14.73 49.72
C LEU A 576 36.34 14.18 49.50
N ASN A 577 35.57 14.83 48.63
CA ASN A 577 34.19 14.47 48.35
C ASN A 577 33.99 14.07 46.88
N PRO A 578 33.05 13.15 46.58
CA PRO A 578 32.55 13.02 45.22
C PRO A 578 31.83 14.31 44.80
N ALA A 579 32.03 14.74 43.56
CA ALA A 579 31.35 15.90 42.98
C ALA A 579 30.27 15.44 42.00
N THR A 580 30.01 16.21 40.93
CA THR A 580 29.18 15.78 39.80
C THR A 580 29.71 14.49 39.17
N PRO A 581 28.88 13.67 38.49
CA PRO A 581 29.32 12.42 37.88
C PRO A 581 30.59 12.59 37.04
N GLY A 582 31.63 11.82 37.36
CA GLY A 582 32.94 11.90 36.69
C GLY A 582 33.95 12.87 37.30
N TYR A 583 33.59 13.60 38.37
CA TYR A 583 34.47 14.55 39.06
C TYR A 583 34.56 14.27 40.56
N MET A 584 35.67 14.70 41.15
CA MET A 584 35.90 14.73 42.58
C MET A 584 36.23 16.15 43.02
N GLU A 585 35.94 16.46 44.28
CA GLU A 585 36.22 17.74 44.90
C GLU A 585 37.20 17.56 46.06
N LEU A 586 38.33 18.25 45.98
CA LEU A 586 39.32 18.37 47.04
C LEU A 586 39.22 19.77 47.64
N ARG A 587 38.87 19.85 48.93
CA ARG A 587 38.88 21.11 49.69
C ARG A 587 40.01 21.08 50.70
N ILE A 588 40.77 22.17 50.75
CA ILE A 588 41.82 22.38 51.75
C ILE A 588 41.53 23.71 52.42
N ARG A 589 41.19 23.65 53.71
CA ARG A 589 40.81 24.80 54.51
C ARG A 589 41.77 24.98 55.67
N ASP A 590 42.35 26.16 55.81
CA ASP A 590 43.05 26.57 57.02
C ASP A 590 42.20 27.56 57.83
N ASN A 591 42.40 27.59 59.14
CA ASN A 591 41.80 28.60 60.03
C ASN A 591 42.74 29.79 60.29
N GLY A 592 43.65 30.09 59.35
CA GLY A 592 44.71 31.08 59.44
C GLY A 592 44.26 32.55 59.37
N VAL A 593 45.21 33.45 59.11
CA VAL A 593 44.98 34.90 59.05
C VAL A 593 44.15 35.35 57.83
N GLY A 594 43.99 34.47 56.83
CA GLY A 594 43.25 34.74 55.59
C GLY A 594 43.97 35.70 54.64
N ILE A 595 43.41 35.86 53.44
CA ILE A 595 43.96 36.66 52.34
C ILE A 595 43.13 37.95 52.21
N PRO A 596 43.77 39.14 52.15
CA PRO A 596 43.08 40.39 51.85
C PRO A 596 42.37 40.35 50.50
N THR A 597 41.14 40.88 50.43
CA THR A 597 40.30 40.86 49.21
C THR A 597 41.00 41.51 48.00
N ALA A 598 41.81 42.55 48.23
CA ALA A 598 42.58 43.22 47.17
C ALA A 598 43.66 42.32 46.54
N SER A 599 44.13 41.29 47.24
CA SER A 599 45.16 40.37 46.75
C SER A 599 44.58 39.18 46.00
N LEU A 600 43.32 38.79 46.25
CA LEU A 600 42.67 37.60 45.66
C LEU A 600 42.79 37.50 44.13
N PRO A 601 42.62 38.57 43.33
CA PRO A 601 42.71 38.45 41.86
C PRO A 601 44.10 38.06 41.36
N ARG A 602 45.15 38.26 42.16
CA ARG A 602 46.55 38.14 41.75
C ARG A 602 47.29 36.97 42.39
N ILE A 603 46.63 36.20 43.27
CA ILE A 603 47.33 35.15 44.04
C ILE A 603 47.82 33.98 43.17
N PHE A 604 47.25 33.82 41.97
CA PHE A 604 47.67 32.82 40.99
C PHE A 604 48.64 33.37 39.95
N ASP A 605 48.94 34.68 39.98
CA ASP A 605 49.96 35.28 39.12
C ASP A 605 51.34 34.72 39.51
N PRO A 606 52.19 34.34 38.54
CA PRO A 606 53.56 33.96 38.82
C PRO A 606 54.29 35.03 39.64
N PHE A 607 55.10 34.61 40.62
CA PHE A 607 55.93 35.45 41.49
C PHE A 607 55.18 36.33 42.50
N PHE A 608 53.85 36.28 42.53
CA PHE A 608 53.09 37.01 43.55
C PHE A 608 53.26 36.36 44.94
N THR A 609 53.86 37.08 45.88
CA THR A 609 53.94 36.64 47.29
C THR A 609 53.97 37.83 48.25
N THR A 610 53.40 37.65 49.44
CA THR A 610 53.45 38.61 50.55
C THR A 610 54.70 38.48 51.42
N LYS A 611 55.55 37.46 51.17
CA LYS A 611 56.80 37.19 51.91
C LYS A 611 58.02 37.10 50.98
N LEU A 612 58.07 37.98 49.98
CA LEU A 612 59.20 38.06 49.06
C LEU A 612 60.51 38.32 49.85
N GLY A 613 61.53 37.49 49.62
CA GLY A 613 62.80 37.57 50.36
C GLY A 613 62.81 36.95 51.76
N GLN A 614 61.66 36.52 52.30
CA GLN A 614 61.52 35.86 53.61
C GLN A 614 61.03 34.39 53.49
N GLY A 615 61.30 33.75 52.35
CA GLY A 615 60.98 32.32 52.11
C GLY A 615 59.83 32.06 51.12
N GLY A 616 59.08 33.08 50.68
CA GLY A 616 58.02 32.89 49.66
C GLY A 616 58.53 33.02 48.23
N SER A 617 58.37 31.99 47.38
CA SER A 617 58.74 32.04 45.94
C SER A 617 57.72 32.73 45.04
N GLY A 618 56.47 32.85 45.51
CA GLY A 618 55.36 33.33 44.68
C GLY A 618 54.98 32.42 43.51
N LEU A 619 55.59 31.23 43.41
CA LEU A 619 55.29 30.24 42.38
C LEU A 619 54.33 29.16 42.85
N GLY A 620 54.18 28.95 44.16
CA GLY A 620 53.42 27.82 44.71
C GLY A 620 51.96 27.76 44.26
N LEU A 621 51.23 28.88 44.34
CA LEU A 621 49.83 28.95 43.92
C LEU A 621 49.67 28.93 42.39
N HIS A 622 50.58 29.55 41.65
CA HIS A 622 50.61 29.45 40.19
C HIS A 622 50.82 28.00 39.73
N ILE A 623 51.75 27.27 40.35
CA ILE A 623 51.98 25.84 40.11
C ILE A 623 50.71 25.04 40.42
N CYS A 624 50.01 25.34 41.52
CA CYS A 624 48.73 24.68 41.83
C CYS A 624 47.68 24.95 40.76
N TYR A 625 47.53 26.21 40.32
CA TYR A 625 46.57 26.59 39.29
C TYR A 625 46.86 25.87 37.96
N SER A 626 48.11 25.89 37.50
CA SER A 626 48.53 25.21 36.27
C SER A 626 48.42 23.68 36.39
N ALA A 627 48.78 23.10 37.53
CA ALA A 627 48.62 21.66 37.75
C ALA A 627 47.15 21.22 37.72
N VAL A 628 46.25 21.97 38.37
CA VAL A 628 44.82 21.63 38.36
C VAL A 628 44.20 21.87 36.98
N THR A 629 44.43 23.03 36.37
CA THR A 629 43.75 23.43 35.13
C THR A 629 44.34 22.79 33.86
N GLN A 630 45.67 22.70 33.77
CA GLN A 630 46.35 22.29 32.54
C GLN A 630 46.80 20.82 32.53
N ILE A 631 47.01 20.20 33.70
CA ILE A 631 47.49 18.81 33.81
C ILE A 631 46.34 17.89 34.26
N LEU A 632 45.66 18.25 35.34
CA LEU A 632 44.58 17.44 35.90
C LEU A 632 43.23 17.67 35.22
N GLY A 633 43.08 18.76 34.44
CA GLY A 633 41.86 19.08 33.67
C GLY A 633 40.69 19.56 34.53
N GLY A 634 40.98 20.12 35.70
CA GLY A 634 39.98 20.59 36.67
C GLY A 634 39.93 22.11 36.83
N THR A 635 39.22 22.58 37.85
CA THR A 635 39.13 24.00 38.23
C THR A 635 39.62 24.20 39.66
N LEU A 636 40.36 25.28 39.93
CA LEU A 636 40.82 25.66 41.26
C LEU A 636 40.24 27.03 41.64
N THR A 637 39.48 27.10 42.73
CA THR A 637 38.90 28.34 43.28
C THR A 637 39.38 28.57 44.71
N VAL A 638 39.29 29.82 45.17
CA VAL A 638 39.68 30.24 46.52
C VAL A 638 38.56 31.04 47.17
N SER A 639 38.32 30.81 48.46
CA SER A 639 37.46 31.62 49.31
C SER A 639 38.25 32.01 50.56
N SER A 640 38.40 33.32 50.82
CA SER A 640 39.13 33.80 51.99
C SER A 640 38.69 35.21 52.38
N ALA A 641 38.72 35.47 53.68
CA ALA A 641 38.56 36.79 54.25
C ALA A 641 39.56 36.98 55.41
N PRO A 642 40.07 38.21 55.64
CA PRO A 642 40.95 38.47 56.78
C PRO A 642 40.36 37.96 58.10
N GLY A 643 41.18 37.25 58.88
CA GLY A 643 40.81 36.65 60.16
C GLY A 643 39.95 35.38 60.10
N SER A 644 39.48 34.96 58.92
CA SER A 644 38.56 33.83 58.76
C SER A 644 39.19 32.56 58.16
N GLY A 645 40.51 32.59 57.87
CA GLY A 645 41.22 31.51 57.19
C GLY A 645 41.05 31.52 55.66
N THR A 646 41.53 30.47 55.01
CA THR A 646 41.47 30.31 53.55
C THR A 646 40.97 28.92 53.19
N GLU A 647 40.08 28.83 52.23
CA GLU A 647 39.64 27.56 51.63
C GLU A 647 39.97 27.55 50.14
N PHE A 648 40.72 26.55 49.70
CA PHE A 648 40.93 26.23 48.30
C PHE A 648 40.04 25.05 47.92
N THR A 649 39.33 25.15 46.80
CA THR A 649 38.46 24.10 46.26
C THR A 649 38.94 23.73 44.87
N ALA A 650 39.37 22.48 44.71
CA ALA A 650 39.75 21.91 43.42
C ALA A 650 38.71 20.88 42.96
N THR A 651 38.08 21.11 41.81
CA THR A 651 37.18 20.15 41.16
C THR A 651 37.92 19.48 40.02
N ILE A 652 38.17 18.18 40.13
CA ILE A 652 39.09 17.44 39.25
C ILE A 652 38.35 16.25 38.61
N PRO A 653 38.46 16.02 37.29
CA PRO A 653 37.87 14.83 36.67
C PRO A 653 38.58 13.55 37.13
N LEU A 654 37.80 12.46 37.27
CA LEU A 654 38.33 11.14 37.61
C LEU A 654 39.22 10.56 36.49
N VAL A 655 39.05 11.06 35.26
CA VAL A 655 39.86 10.70 34.09
C VAL A 655 40.47 11.99 33.55
N ALA A 656 41.79 12.14 33.70
CA ALA A 656 42.49 13.29 33.14
C ALA A 656 42.37 13.31 31.59
N PRO A 657 42.31 14.48 30.94
CA PRO A 657 42.24 14.59 29.49
C PRO A 657 43.40 13.83 28.82
N ALA A 658 43.14 13.16 27.69
CA ALA A 658 44.19 12.54 26.89
C ALA A 658 45.13 13.62 26.37
N ALA A 659 46.43 13.33 26.26
CA ALA A 659 47.35 14.23 25.58
C ALA A 659 46.88 14.34 24.13
N GLU A 660 46.46 15.53 23.70
CA GLU A 660 46.42 15.83 22.27
C GLU A 660 47.86 15.72 21.75
N THR A 661 48.16 14.59 21.10
CA THR A 661 49.26 14.52 20.15
C THR A 661 48.94 15.54 19.06
N GLU A 662 49.63 16.68 19.05
CA GLU A 662 49.65 17.67 17.94
C GLU A 662 50.23 17.05 16.62
N GLY A 663 49.99 15.76 16.36
CA GLY A 663 50.56 15.00 15.24
C GLY A 663 49.59 14.11 14.45
N GLU A 664 48.36 13.84 14.91
CA GLU A 664 47.45 12.92 14.20
C GLU A 664 46.40 13.59 13.29
N ALA A 665 46.26 14.92 13.34
CA ALA A 665 45.40 15.66 12.41
C ALA A 665 45.91 15.71 10.95
N LYS A 666 47.12 15.20 10.66
CA LYS A 666 47.68 15.13 9.29
C LYS A 666 47.63 13.75 8.63
N SER A 667 47.15 12.70 9.30
CA SER A 667 47.15 11.34 8.72
C SER A 667 45.82 10.92 8.06
N GLN A 668 44.69 11.54 8.42
CA GLN A 668 43.38 11.22 7.82
C GLN A 668 43.02 12.05 6.58
N ALA A 669 43.86 13.01 6.16
CA ALA A 669 43.67 13.80 4.93
C ALA A 669 44.37 13.20 3.69
N GLN A 670 45.01 12.02 3.79
CA GLN A 670 45.71 11.36 2.67
C GLN A 670 45.14 9.97 2.30
N SER A 671 43.93 9.60 2.76
CA SER A 671 43.27 8.37 2.29
C SER A 671 41.80 8.53 1.85
N ARG A 672 41.45 9.67 1.26
CA ARG A 672 40.25 9.79 0.42
C ARG A 672 40.59 10.39 -0.93
#